data_AF-A0A7V3A1F6-F1
#
_entry.id   AF-A0A7V3A1F6-F1
#
_cell.length_a   1.000
_cell.length_b   1.000
_cell.length_c   1.000
_cell.angle_alpha   90.00
_cell.angle_beta   90.00
_cell.angle_gamma   90.00
#
_symmetry.space_group_name_H-M   'P 1'
#
loop_
_entity.id
_entity.type
_entity.pdbx_description
1 polymer ?
#
loop_
_entity_poly.entity_id
_entity_poly.type
_entity_poly.pdbx_seq_one_letter_code
_entity_poly.pdbx_strand_id
1 'polypeptide(L)'
;MAVLIHHKTGFPILDPQHPPFPTDYRPDPAARRQALTSLILSISGFRKVFAADGNETSTNPHLSAADRELVFGMGASFARFLQEKTGSATPLVALGMDTRFTGPAMAEILLYALISSGCRIHYLFILPIPELLAYVRANPSIDGFVYVSASHNPIGHNGVKFGLREGVLGGEDATTLIQQFQALLLDDREMGNLFHKASTLPPSLLEELCTSIDRWKNASEDAYRAFVYRMVTGTEDSNQQQRILQLLRENIQQKGCGIVIDYNGSARTLGIDRKILSDLGVTLYELNDTPREFAHGILPEGEALLTCQKALEEYRGKDGRVRFGYVPDCDGDRGNLVYCDTGQPSGEGKGTRILEAQEVFALACVSELAYHHWRDRLDRPLQSGEEPGALGSRAPLDRPPPSSRLAVVVNDPTSLRIERIASRLQARVFRAEVGEANVVGLAKKLMNEGWKVPIYGEGSNGGNITYPSEVRDPLATVFSILKLLYLHDSSSYNRTPEATPASVPSLSPLPSPYQLWCEARGVPERYSPFPELSFVLATLPVFTTLPVSAKEAVFPLRCTDLPRFKAAYEQVFWREWETRKGYLRERLGIECWEEINYEGLEERVGVGPSFRRGGEKGGLKILFKDSVGNGKAFLWMRKSGTEPVFRILVDMEGLDSDSFTYLLSWHRSMLQEADQRCMHKSEPDAMDLFYYLSALIGMQVEDDRIHRYLELLSIKEKAWSSLLASTDSRYLSIPPQGLQFLLDPSGCIQTVFLYVQPEEGFDSFPRTLPPSIAFPSSRPELQTLLGDPIDSGKTREGFLSEREEVWDTFRYLSVKIHAGYRSRDEKITRLTFSRFTK
;
A
#
# COMPACT_ATOMS: atom_id res chain seq x y z
N MET A 1 21.46 8.53 -42.91
CA MET A 1 22.35 8.35 -41.74
C MET A 1 21.72 7.27 -40.85
N ALA A 2 22.50 6.63 -39.99
CA ALA A 2 22.01 5.52 -39.17
C ALA A 2 21.22 6.02 -37.95
N VAL A 3 20.36 5.16 -37.41
CA VAL A 3 19.74 5.30 -36.07
C VAL A 3 20.79 5.82 -35.09
N LEU A 4 20.47 6.87 -34.33
CA LEU A 4 21.39 7.39 -33.32
C LEU A 4 21.47 6.39 -32.17
N ILE A 5 22.69 5.97 -31.86
CA ILE A 5 22.98 4.98 -30.82
C ILE A 5 23.57 5.70 -29.61
N HIS A 6 23.08 5.36 -28.42
CA HIS A 6 23.61 5.90 -27.17
C HIS A 6 25.00 5.32 -26.91
N HIS A 7 26.01 6.18 -26.90
CA HIS A 7 27.41 5.77 -26.93
C HIS A 7 27.86 4.93 -25.72
N LYS A 8 27.23 5.07 -24.54
CA LYS A 8 27.58 4.27 -23.34
C LYS A 8 26.91 2.89 -23.32
N THR A 9 25.70 2.77 -23.85
CA THR A 9 24.88 1.55 -23.71
C THR A 9 24.80 0.75 -25.01
N GLY A 10 25.13 1.35 -26.15
CA GLY A 10 24.96 0.72 -27.46
C GLY A 10 23.49 0.57 -27.91
N PHE A 11 22.55 1.17 -27.17
CA PHE A 11 21.12 1.05 -27.46
C PHE A 11 20.62 2.16 -28.40
N PRO A 12 19.61 1.88 -29.24
CA PRO A 12 19.00 2.90 -30.09
C PRO A 12 18.34 3.99 -29.25
N ILE A 13 18.53 5.24 -29.68
CA ILE A 13 17.87 6.43 -29.13
C ILE A 13 16.63 6.74 -29.96
N LEU A 14 16.84 7.12 -31.22
CA LEU A 14 15.82 7.40 -32.25
C LEU A 14 16.49 7.54 -33.63
N ASP A 15 15.70 7.57 -34.70
CA ASP A 15 16.17 7.94 -36.05
C ASP A 15 15.63 9.33 -36.46
N PRO A 16 16.49 10.38 -36.51
CA PRO A 16 16.06 11.72 -36.88
C PRO A 16 15.50 11.83 -38.31
N GLN A 17 15.83 10.89 -39.20
CA GLN A 17 15.43 10.90 -40.61
C GLN A 17 14.18 10.06 -40.89
N HIS A 18 13.84 9.13 -40.00
CA HIS A 18 12.69 8.23 -40.15
C HIS A 18 11.73 8.40 -38.97
N PRO A 19 10.82 9.38 -39.03
CA PRO A 19 9.85 9.58 -37.96
C PRO A 19 8.96 8.33 -37.78
N PRO A 20 8.44 8.09 -36.57
CA PRO A 20 7.59 6.94 -36.32
C PRO A 20 6.34 6.94 -37.22
N PHE A 21 5.83 8.10 -37.59
CA PHE A 21 4.74 8.24 -38.55
C PHE A 21 5.26 8.99 -39.78
N PRO A 22 5.37 8.34 -40.94
CA PRO A 22 5.73 9.04 -42.18
C PRO A 22 4.62 10.01 -42.61
N THR A 23 4.94 10.95 -43.50
CA THR A 23 4.02 12.01 -43.93
C THR A 23 2.76 11.48 -44.63
N ASP A 24 2.85 10.29 -45.24
CA ASP A 24 1.76 9.57 -45.88
C ASP A 24 1.09 8.52 -44.98
N TYR A 25 1.44 8.48 -43.68
CA TYR A 25 0.84 7.58 -42.70
C TYR A 25 -0.68 7.73 -42.67
N ARG A 26 -1.38 6.62 -42.81
CA ARG A 26 -2.84 6.56 -42.70
C ARG A 26 -3.22 5.92 -41.37
N PRO A 27 -3.87 6.66 -40.45
CA PRO A 27 -4.36 6.09 -39.21
C PRO A 27 -5.32 4.93 -39.48
N ASP A 28 -5.31 3.92 -38.61
CA ASP A 28 -6.33 2.87 -38.58
C ASP A 28 -7.18 3.00 -37.31
N PRO A 29 -8.32 3.71 -37.38
CA PRO A 29 -9.17 3.93 -36.22
C PRO A 29 -9.77 2.64 -35.65
N ALA A 30 -10.01 1.64 -36.50
CA ALA A 30 -10.59 0.37 -36.06
C ALA A 30 -9.57 -0.44 -35.27
N ALA A 31 -8.34 -0.57 -35.80
CA ALA A 31 -7.25 -1.24 -35.10
C ALA A 31 -6.86 -0.52 -33.80
N ARG A 32 -6.84 0.82 -33.81
CA ARG A 32 -6.59 1.63 -32.60
C ARG A 32 -7.64 1.38 -31.51
N ARG A 33 -8.93 1.38 -31.87
CA ARG A 33 -10.02 1.08 -30.92
C ARG A 33 -9.92 -0.34 -30.36
N GLN A 34 -9.53 -1.32 -31.18
CA GLN A 34 -9.30 -2.68 -30.72
C GLN A 34 -8.12 -2.75 -29.74
N ALA A 35 -6.98 -2.12 -30.07
CA ALA A 35 -5.80 -2.11 -29.21
C ALA A 35 -6.07 -1.47 -27.84
N LEU A 36 -6.92 -0.44 -27.79
CA LEU A 36 -7.34 0.25 -26.57
C LEU A 36 -8.05 -0.68 -25.57
N THR A 37 -8.77 -1.71 -26.04
CA THR A 37 -9.54 -2.62 -25.15
C THR A 37 -8.67 -3.40 -24.16
N SER A 38 -7.40 -3.63 -24.53
CA SER A 38 -6.40 -4.33 -23.70
C SER A 38 -5.54 -3.39 -22.86
N LEU A 39 -5.70 -2.07 -23.02
CA LEU A 39 -4.92 -1.08 -22.30
C LEU A 39 -5.53 -0.82 -20.92
N ILE A 40 -4.75 -1.10 -19.87
CA ILE A 40 -5.13 -0.78 -18.50
C ILE A 40 -4.85 0.69 -18.25
N LEU A 41 -5.89 1.48 -17.99
CA LEU A 41 -5.80 2.91 -17.65
C LEU A 41 -5.91 3.07 -16.13
N SER A 42 -4.81 3.42 -15.48
CA SER A 42 -4.75 3.54 -14.01
C SER A 42 -3.80 4.65 -13.56
N ILE A 43 -3.90 5.02 -12.28
CA ILE A 43 -2.96 5.90 -11.57
C ILE A 43 -1.52 5.37 -11.64
N SER A 44 -1.36 4.04 -11.67
CA SER A 44 -0.03 3.41 -11.78
C SER A 44 0.57 3.50 -13.20
N GLY A 45 -0.12 4.15 -14.13
CA GLY A 45 0.26 4.30 -15.53
C GLY A 45 -0.65 3.53 -16.48
N PHE A 46 -0.46 3.80 -17.77
CA PHE A 46 -1.19 3.16 -18.86
C PHE A 46 -0.36 1.99 -19.37
N ARG A 47 -0.83 0.75 -19.17
CA ARG A 47 -0.01 -0.47 -19.34
C ARG A 47 -0.73 -1.56 -20.13
N LYS A 48 0.04 -2.32 -20.91
CA LYS A 48 -0.37 -3.56 -21.58
C LYS A 48 0.86 -4.34 -22.06
N VAL A 49 0.65 -5.48 -22.69
CA VAL A 49 1.67 -6.13 -23.53
C VAL A 49 1.86 -5.29 -24.79
N PHE A 50 3.03 -4.68 -24.92
CA PHE A 50 3.40 -3.83 -26.05
C PHE A 50 4.27 -4.54 -27.08
N ALA A 51 4.88 -5.66 -26.70
CA ALA A 51 5.59 -6.52 -27.65
C ALA A 51 4.66 -6.92 -28.80
N ALA A 52 5.11 -6.71 -30.05
CA ALA A 52 4.27 -6.86 -31.24
C ALA A 52 3.70 -8.27 -31.45
N ASP A 53 4.28 -9.30 -30.82
CA ASP A 53 3.78 -10.68 -30.85
C ASP A 53 2.71 -10.98 -29.79
N GLY A 54 2.40 -10.02 -28.90
CA GLY A 54 1.38 -10.15 -27.87
C GLY A 54 1.75 -11.07 -26.70
N ASN A 55 3.00 -11.53 -26.59
CA ASN A 55 3.44 -12.44 -25.52
C ASN A 55 4.01 -11.66 -24.32
N GLU A 56 3.49 -11.96 -23.12
CA GLU A 56 3.89 -11.32 -21.86
C GLU A 56 5.38 -11.49 -21.50
N THR A 57 6.02 -12.52 -22.04
CA THR A 57 7.44 -12.83 -21.82
C THR A 57 8.31 -12.55 -23.05
N SER A 58 7.80 -11.80 -24.03
CA SER A 58 8.53 -11.50 -25.25
C SER A 58 9.66 -10.50 -25.01
N THR A 59 10.78 -10.74 -25.69
CA THR A 59 11.90 -9.79 -25.85
C THR A 59 11.81 -9.00 -27.15
N ASN A 60 10.68 -9.06 -27.87
CA ASN A 60 10.47 -8.33 -29.12
C ASN A 60 10.46 -6.81 -28.86
N PRO A 61 11.39 -6.04 -29.47
CA PRO A 61 11.50 -4.61 -29.23
C PRO A 61 10.48 -3.78 -30.01
N HIS A 62 9.73 -4.39 -30.93
CA HIS A 62 8.82 -3.68 -31.83
C HIS A 62 7.41 -3.58 -31.25
N LEU A 63 6.71 -2.52 -31.65
CA LEU A 63 5.30 -2.24 -31.33
C LEU A 63 4.42 -2.56 -32.55
N SER A 64 3.16 -2.95 -32.32
CA SER A 64 2.16 -2.99 -33.38
C SER A 64 1.83 -1.58 -33.90
N ALA A 65 1.37 -1.44 -35.14
CA ALA A 65 1.00 -0.13 -35.70
C ALA A 65 -0.05 0.60 -34.84
N ALA A 66 -1.08 -0.12 -34.38
CA ALA A 66 -2.11 0.43 -33.52
C ALA A 66 -1.57 0.88 -32.15
N ASP A 67 -0.65 0.13 -31.55
CA ASP A 67 -0.04 0.52 -30.27
C ASP A 67 0.84 1.75 -30.40
N ARG A 68 1.49 1.97 -31.55
CA ARG A 68 2.21 3.22 -31.82
C ARG A 68 1.28 4.43 -31.75
N GLU A 69 0.09 4.33 -32.34
CA GLU A 69 -0.92 5.40 -32.27
C GLU A 69 -1.38 5.65 -30.83
N LEU A 70 -1.54 4.60 -30.01
CA LEU A 70 -1.86 4.75 -28.60
C LEU A 70 -0.76 5.52 -27.85
N VAL A 71 0.51 5.10 -28.01
CA VAL A 71 1.66 5.76 -27.35
C VAL A 71 1.82 7.21 -27.80
N PHE A 72 1.54 7.51 -29.06
CA PHE A 72 1.54 8.89 -29.53
C PHE A 72 0.44 9.72 -28.87
N GLY A 73 -0.79 9.18 -28.81
CA GLY A 73 -1.90 9.82 -28.10
C GLY A 73 -1.61 10.05 -26.63
N MET A 74 -0.90 9.13 -25.97
CA MET A 74 -0.45 9.27 -24.58
C MET A 74 0.40 10.53 -24.37
N GLY A 75 1.40 10.75 -25.24
CA GLY A 75 2.26 11.94 -25.16
C GLY A 75 1.52 13.23 -25.50
N ALA A 76 0.71 13.23 -26.56
CA ALA A 76 -0.03 14.42 -26.99
C ALA A 76 -1.09 14.86 -25.97
N SER A 77 -1.83 13.93 -25.37
CA SER A 77 -2.79 14.24 -24.32
C SER A 77 -2.11 14.74 -23.04
N PHE A 78 -0.93 14.22 -22.69
CA PHE A 78 -0.18 14.74 -21.55
C PHE A 78 0.36 16.16 -21.79
N ALA A 79 0.82 16.46 -23.02
CA ALA A 79 1.21 17.81 -23.39
C ALA A 79 0.04 18.80 -23.22
N ARG A 80 -1.15 18.44 -23.72
CA ARG A 80 -2.38 19.24 -23.55
C ARG A 80 -2.72 19.44 -22.08
N PHE A 81 -2.72 18.36 -21.30
CA PHE A 81 -2.96 18.41 -19.86
C PHE A 81 -2.00 19.39 -19.16
N LEU A 82 -0.70 19.35 -19.46
CA LEU A 82 0.28 20.28 -18.88
C LEU A 82 0.05 21.73 -19.31
N GLN A 83 -0.28 21.97 -20.57
CA GLN A 83 -0.58 23.32 -21.08
C GLN A 83 -1.78 23.93 -20.35
N GLU A 84 -2.83 23.15 -20.12
CA GLU A 84 -4.00 23.57 -19.36
C GLU A 84 -3.69 23.77 -17.87
N LYS A 85 -2.94 22.83 -17.27
CA LYS A 85 -2.60 22.85 -15.84
C LYS A 85 -1.67 24.02 -15.47
N THR A 86 -0.72 24.34 -16.34
CA THR A 86 0.32 25.36 -16.08
C THR A 86 0.03 26.71 -16.74
N GLY A 87 -0.84 26.76 -17.75
CA GLY A 87 -1.02 27.93 -18.62
C GLY A 87 0.17 28.19 -19.56
N SER A 88 1.19 27.34 -19.55
CA SER A 88 2.37 27.47 -20.41
C SER A 88 2.09 26.86 -21.78
N ALA A 89 2.38 27.59 -22.86
CA ALA A 89 2.31 27.05 -24.21
C ALA A 89 3.43 26.03 -24.50
N THR A 90 4.54 26.11 -23.76
CA THR A 90 5.74 25.28 -23.99
C THR A 90 6.22 24.65 -22.67
N PRO A 91 5.43 23.75 -22.06
CA PRO A 91 5.82 23.14 -20.80
C PRO A 91 7.08 22.28 -20.98
N LEU A 92 7.93 22.27 -19.96
CA LEU A 92 9.16 21.47 -19.92
C LEU A 92 8.89 20.11 -19.29
N VAL A 93 9.18 19.04 -20.03
CA VAL A 93 8.94 17.66 -19.61
C VAL A 93 10.24 16.89 -19.47
N ALA A 94 10.43 16.20 -18.34
CA ALA A 94 11.47 15.19 -18.20
C ALA A 94 10.96 13.85 -18.73
N LEU A 95 11.73 13.20 -19.62
CA LEU A 95 11.38 11.87 -20.13
C LEU A 95 12.48 10.87 -19.76
N GLY A 96 12.08 9.75 -19.16
CA GLY A 96 12.96 8.62 -18.86
C GLY A 96 12.31 7.28 -19.15
N MET A 97 13.10 6.21 -19.11
CA MET A 97 12.61 4.84 -19.26
C MET A 97 13.41 3.85 -18.41
N ASP A 98 12.83 2.69 -18.17
CA ASP A 98 13.58 1.53 -17.70
C ASP A 98 14.24 0.76 -18.87
N THR A 99 14.73 -0.45 -18.61
CA THR A 99 15.51 -1.23 -19.57
C THR A 99 14.69 -2.14 -20.49
N ARG A 100 13.35 -2.14 -20.42
CA ARG A 100 12.50 -3.03 -21.22
C ARG A 100 12.73 -2.91 -22.74
N PHE A 101 12.51 -4.01 -23.47
CA PHE A 101 12.81 -4.11 -24.90
C PHE A 101 12.03 -3.13 -25.77
N THR A 102 10.74 -2.92 -25.49
CA THR A 102 9.88 -1.96 -26.21
C THR A 102 10.08 -0.51 -25.79
N GLY A 103 10.85 -0.27 -24.71
CA GLY A 103 11.09 1.05 -24.14
C GLY A 103 11.60 2.10 -25.14
N PRO A 104 12.66 1.82 -25.93
CA PRO A 104 13.19 2.77 -26.91
C PRO A 104 12.16 3.19 -27.97
N ALA A 105 11.39 2.24 -28.51
CA ALA A 105 10.36 2.54 -29.50
C ALA A 105 9.23 3.41 -28.91
N MET A 106 8.83 3.13 -27.65
CA MET A 106 7.84 3.96 -26.96
C MET A 106 8.39 5.36 -26.65
N ALA A 107 9.63 5.45 -26.15
CA ALA A 107 10.27 6.71 -25.84
C ALA A 107 10.43 7.59 -27.08
N GLU A 108 10.85 7.04 -28.21
CA GLU A 108 10.89 7.74 -29.50
C GLU A 108 9.53 8.33 -29.85
N ILE A 109 8.46 7.53 -29.84
CA ILE A 109 7.11 8.00 -30.18
C ILE A 109 6.65 9.12 -29.22
N LEU A 110 6.93 8.97 -27.91
CA LEU A 110 6.60 9.98 -26.91
C LEU A 110 7.36 11.29 -27.15
N LEU A 111 8.65 11.24 -27.52
CA LEU A 111 9.42 12.42 -27.88
C LEU A 111 8.78 13.17 -29.05
N TYR A 112 8.44 12.46 -30.13
CA TYR A 112 7.75 13.05 -31.28
C TYR A 112 6.39 13.64 -30.90
N ALA A 113 5.60 12.93 -30.08
CA ALA A 113 4.29 13.40 -29.63
C ALA A 113 4.41 14.69 -28.79
N LEU A 114 5.29 14.70 -27.79
CA LEU A 114 5.45 15.84 -26.89
C LEU A 114 6.00 17.07 -27.62
N ILE A 115 7.05 16.90 -28.42
CA ILE A 115 7.69 18.01 -29.16
C ILE A 115 6.73 18.60 -30.19
N SER A 116 6.06 17.75 -30.97
CA SER A 116 5.05 18.22 -31.94
C SER A 116 3.85 18.88 -31.26
N SER A 117 3.57 18.54 -29.99
CA SER A 117 2.53 19.18 -29.18
C SER A 117 3.01 20.46 -28.46
N GLY A 118 4.27 20.86 -28.64
CA GLY A 118 4.83 22.13 -28.15
C GLY A 118 5.67 22.02 -26.87
N CYS A 119 5.89 20.83 -26.33
CA CYS A 119 6.72 20.65 -25.14
C CYS A 119 8.22 20.84 -25.44
N ARG A 120 8.94 21.34 -24.44
CA ARG A 120 10.40 21.21 -24.35
C ARG A 120 10.75 19.95 -23.58
N ILE A 121 11.88 19.31 -23.88
CA ILE A 121 12.21 18.00 -23.30
C ILE A 121 13.60 17.99 -22.66
N HIS A 122 13.68 17.45 -21.44
CA HIS A 122 14.91 16.88 -20.89
C HIS A 122 14.83 15.35 -21.04
N TYR A 123 15.51 14.81 -22.04
CA TYR A 123 15.53 13.37 -22.24
C TYR A 123 16.68 12.74 -21.46
N LEU A 124 16.33 11.92 -20.48
CA LEU A 124 17.24 11.30 -19.50
C LEU A 124 17.65 9.88 -19.88
N PHE A 125 17.07 9.35 -20.97
CA PHE A 125 17.29 7.98 -21.44
C PHE A 125 16.93 6.94 -20.36
N ILE A 126 17.84 6.03 -20.01
CA ILE A 126 17.60 4.97 -19.03
C ILE A 126 18.09 5.42 -17.64
N LEU A 127 17.19 5.35 -16.66
CA LEU A 127 17.47 5.63 -15.25
C LEU A 127 16.40 4.98 -14.36
N PRO A 128 16.71 4.62 -13.11
CA PRO A 128 15.69 4.13 -12.19
C PRO A 128 14.73 5.26 -11.81
N ILE A 129 13.46 4.93 -11.55
CA ILE A 129 12.42 5.95 -11.30
C ILE A 129 12.71 6.85 -10.07
N PRO A 130 13.35 6.40 -8.98
CA PRO A 130 13.72 7.30 -7.88
C PRO A 130 14.70 8.41 -8.33
N GLU A 131 15.58 8.13 -9.30
CA GLU A 131 16.50 9.12 -9.87
C GLU A 131 15.74 10.19 -10.67
N LEU A 132 14.80 9.78 -11.52
CA LEU A 132 13.93 10.70 -12.25
C LEU A 132 13.20 11.64 -11.30
N LEU A 133 12.61 11.10 -10.23
CA LEU A 133 11.82 11.89 -9.29
C LEU A 133 12.68 12.84 -8.45
N ALA A 134 13.87 12.42 -8.05
CA ALA A 134 14.84 13.31 -7.41
C ALA A 134 15.24 14.46 -8.35
N TYR A 135 15.49 14.17 -9.63
CA TYR A 135 15.81 15.18 -10.64
C TYR A 135 14.68 16.18 -10.84
N VAL A 136 13.44 15.71 -11.07
CA VAL A 136 12.29 16.60 -11.28
C VAL A 136 12.05 17.48 -10.07
N ARG A 137 12.15 16.95 -8.84
CA ARG A 137 11.99 17.73 -7.59
C ARG A 137 13.05 18.81 -7.43
N ALA A 138 14.29 18.51 -7.83
CA ALA A 138 15.41 19.44 -7.72
C ALA A 138 15.36 20.57 -8.77
N ASN A 139 14.51 20.47 -9.80
CA ASN A 139 14.48 21.40 -10.92
C ASN A 139 13.09 22.06 -11.06
N PRO A 140 12.87 23.26 -10.45
CA PRO A 140 11.56 23.93 -10.46
C PRO A 140 11.03 24.34 -11.84
N SER A 141 11.89 24.33 -12.87
CA SER A 141 11.49 24.65 -14.25
C SER A 141 10.79 23.49 -14.97
N ILE A 142 10.82 22.28 -14.41
CA ILE A 142 10.19 21.10 -15.01
C ILE A 142 8.72 21.07 -14.60
N ASP A 143 7.84 21.14 -15.59
CA ASP A 143 6.39 21.18 -15.40
C ASP A 143 5.77 19.79 -15.20
N GLY A 144 6.41 18.75 -15.75
CA GLY A 144 5.98 17.36 -15.58
C GLY A 144 7.00 16.34 -16.04
N PHE A 145 6.68 15.07 -15.86
CA PHE A 145 7.51 13.96 -16.32
C PHE A 145 6.71 12.84 -16.97
N VAL A 146 7.41 12.11 -17.84
CA VAL A 146 6.96 10.90 -18.50
C VAL A 146 7.99 9.80 -18.22
N TYR A 147 7.53 8.67 -17.70
CA TYR A 147 8.41 7.52 -17.43
C TYR A 147 7.86 6.25 -18.06
N VAL A 148 8.65 5.65 -18.95
CA VAL A 148 8.29 4.41 -19.66
C VAL A 148 8.70 3.21 -18.83
N SER A 149 7.71 2.51 -18.27
CA SER A 149 7.88 1.31 -17.43
C SER A 149 6.54 0.64 -17.15
N ALA A 150 6.56 -0.70 -17.02
CA ALA A 150 5.48 -1.48 -16.41
C ALA A 150 5.82 -2.03 -15.02
N SER A 151 6.75 -1.41 -14.30
CA SER A 151 7.18 -1.79 -12.94
C SER A 151 7.59 -3.26 -12.84
N HIS A 152 6.84 -4.09 -12.12
CA HIS A 152 7.12 -5.51 -11.90
C HIS A 152 6.43 -6.46 -12.88
N ASN A 153 5.64 -5.94 -13.84
CA ASN A 153 4.99 -6.78 -14.85
C ASN A 153 6.03 -7.56 -15.69
N PRO A 154 5.67 -8.72 -16.28
CA PRO A 154 6.54 -9.50 -17.16
C PRO A 154 7.18 -8.70 -18.31
N ILE A 155 8.31 -9.16 -18.86
CA ILE A 155 9.19 -8.39 -19.77
C ILE A 155 8.54 -7.88 -21.07
N GLY A 156 7.51 -8.56 -21.58
CA GLY A 156 6.74 -8.14 -22.76
C GLY A 156 5.72 -7.03 -22.48
N HIS A 157 5.40 -6.79 -21.19
CA HIS A 157 4.62 -5.63 -20.78
C HIS A 157 5.46 -4.37 -20.76
N ASN A 158 4.83 -3.26 -21.10
CA ASN A 158 5.38 -1.93 -20.87
C ASN A 158 4.24 -0.93 -20.61
N GLY A 159 4.57 0.33 -20.37
CA GLY A 159 3.57 1.36 -20.13
C GLY A 159 4.18 2.72 -19.87
N VAL A 160 3.31 3.70 -19.61
CA VAL A 160 3.71 5.08 -19.37
C VAL A 160 3.12 5.57 -18.06
N LYS A 161 3.98 6.03 -17.17
CA LYS A 161 3.63 6.76 -15.94
C LYS A 161 3.80 8.26 -16.21
N PHE A 162 2.82 9.04 -15.77
CA PHE A 162 2.82 10.49 -15.85
C PHE A 162 2.88 11.10 -14.47
N GLY A 163 3.52 12.26 -14.34
CA GLY A 163 3.49 12.98 -13.08
C GLY A 163 3.93 14.42 -13.20
N LEU A 164 3.77 15.12 -12.08
CA LEU A 164 4.22 16.47 -11.85
C LEU A 164 5.41 16.45 -10.91
N ARG A 165 5.90 17.62 -10.51
CA ARG A 165 6.99 17.75 -9.54
C ARG A 165 6.68 17.09 -8.20
N GLU A 166 5.40 17.07 -7.83
CA GLU A 166 4.88 16.51 -6.59
C GLU A 166 4.85 14.97 -6.61
N GLY A 167 5.04 14.33 -7.77
CA GLY A 167 5.02 12.87 -7.94
C GLY A 167 4.12 12.40 -9.08
N VAL A 168 3.84 11.10 -9.12
CA VAL A 168 2.94 10.48 -10.10
C VAL A 168 1.53 11.09 -9.97
N LEU A 169 0.84 11.31 -11.11
CA LEU A 169 -0.52 11.85 -11.12
C LEU A 169 -1.47 10.96 -10.33
N GLY A 170 -2.26 11.56 -9.44
CA GLY A 170 -3.33 10.90 -8.69
C GLY A 170 -4.66 11.66 -8.81
N GLY A 171 -5.75 11.04 -8.34
CA GLY A 171 -7.05 11.68 -8.20
C GLY A 171 -7.63 12.29 -9.49
N GLU A 172 -8.07 13.55 -9.39
CA GLU A 172 -8.71 14.28 -10.48
C GLU A 172 -7.78 14.53 -11.67
N ASP A 173 -6.47 14.74 -11.42
CA ASP A 173 -5.50 14.99 -12.49
C ASP A 173 -5.32 13.75 -13.38
N ALA A 174 -5.21 12.56 -12.77
CA ALA A 174 -5.16 11.31 -13.52
C ALA A 174 -6.45 11.05 -14.31
N THR A 175 -7.60 11.38 -13.72
CA THR A 175 -8.92 11.23 -14.37
C THR A 175 -9.05 12.16 -15.58
N THR A 176 -8.64 13.42 -15.42
CA THR A 176 -8.61 14.42 -16.50
C THR A 176 -7.73 13.95 -17.65
N LEU A 177 -6.50 13.49 -17.37
CA LEU A 177 -5.62 12.96 -18.40
C LEU A 177 -6.23 11.76 -19.14
N ILE A 178 -6.85 10.82 -18.42
CA ILE A 178 -7.52 9.66 -19.01
C ILE A 178 -8.65 10.11 -19.96
N GLN A 179 -9.47 11.07 -19.55
CA GLN A 179 -10.56 11.60 -20.37
C GLN A 179 -10.03 12.31 -21.62
N GLN A 180 -8.99 13.13 -21.49
CA GLN A 180 -8.34 13.81 -22.61
C GLN A 180 -7.69 12.82 -23.59
N PHE A 181 -7.11 11.74 -23.07
CA PHE A 181 -6.56 10.65 -23.86
C PHE A 181 -7.65 9.93 -24.65
N GLN A 182 -8.71 9.49 -23.98
CA GLN A 182 -9.83 8.81 -24.64
C GLN A 182 -10.50 9.69 -25.69
N ALA A 183 -10.71 10.97 -25.40
CA ALA A 183 -11.28 11.93 -26.34
C ALA A 183 -10.39 12.09 -27.59
N LEU A 184 -9.07 12.27 -27.41
CA LEU A 184 -8.13 12.40 -28.53
C LEU A 184 -8.14 11.14 -29.40
N LEU A 185 -8.17 9.95 -28.81
CA LEU A 185 -8.20 8.69 -29.56
C LEU A 185 -9.48 8.50 -30.39
N LEU A 186 -10.55 9.25 -30.13
CA LEU A 186 -11.79 9.24 -30.91
C LEU A 186 -11.81 10.28 -32.04
N ASP A 187 -10.91 11.26 -32.03
CA ASP A 187 -10.80 12.28 -33.07
C ASP A 187 -9.73 11.91 -34.11
N ASP A 188 -10.14 11.18 -35.14
CA ASP A 188 -9.27 10.75 -36.25
C ASP A 188 -8.62 11.91 -37.00
N ARG A 189 -9.32 13.05 -37.09
CA ARG A 189 -8.84 14.22 -37.81
C ARG A 189 -7.73 14.90 -37.00
N GLU A 190 -7.93 15.07 -35.70
CA GLU A 190 -6.91 15.62 -34.81
C GLU A 190 -5.67 14.73 -34.78
N MET A 191 -5.84 13.42 -34.59
CA MET A 191 -4.73 12.46 -34.61
C MET A 191 -3.96 12.51 -35.93
N GLY A 192 -4.64 12.52 -37.08
CA GLY A 192 -4.01 12.66 -38.39
C GLY A 192 -3.19 13.94 -38.54
N ASN A 193 -3.71 15.07 -38.06
CA ASN A 193 -2.98 16.36 -38.06
C ASN A 193 -1.74 16.31 -37.18
N LEU A 194 -1.81 15.69 -36.00
CA LEU A 194 -0.69 15.58 -35.08
C LEU A 194 0.40 14.65 -35.64
N PHE A 195 0.03 13.52 -36.25
CA PHE A 195 0.99 12.64 -36.93
C PHE A 195 1.72 13.37 -38.06
N HIS A 196 0.98 14.13 -38.87
CA HIS A 196 1.58 14.95 -39.92
C HIS A 196 2.57 15.96 -39.33
N LYS A 197 2.17 16.69 -38.28
CA LYS A 197 3.04 17.65 -37.60
C LYS A 197 4.31 17.00 -37.07
N ALA A 198 4.19 15.83 -36.43
CA ALA A 198 5.33 15.05 -35.94
C ALA A 198 6.27 14.59 -37.08
N SER A 199 5.71 14.19 -38.23
CA SER A 199 6.49 13.78 -39.41
C SER A 199 7.33 14.89 -40.03
N THR A 200 7.00 16.16 -39.73
CA THR A 200 7.67 17.36 -40.26
C THR A 200 8.68 17.99 -39.29
N LEU A 201 8.92 17.37 -38.13
CA LEU A 201 9.92 17.88 -37.19
C LEU A 201 11.32 17.89 -37.84
N PRO A 202 12.10 18.98 -37.67
CA PRO A 202 13.40 19.08 -38.29
C PRO A 202 14.38 18.07 -37.64
N PRO A 203 15.12 17.26 -38.42
CA PRO A 203 16.07 16.28 -37.89
C PRO A 203 17.11 16.90 -36.94
N SER A 204 17.55 18.13 -37.20
CA SER A 204 18.52 18.85 -36.37
C SER A 204 18.05 19.09 -34.93
N LEU A 205 16.74 19.27 -34.71
CA LEU A 205 16.17 19.43 -33.37
C LEU A 205 16.27 18.11 -32.58
N LEU A 206 16.06 16.98 -33.26
CA LEU A 206 16.14 15.66 -32.65
C LEU A 206 17.59 15.27 -32.38
N GLU A 207 18.51 15.62 -33.28
CA GLU A 207 19.96 15.48 -33.07
C GLU A 207 20.43 16.27 -31.85
N GLU A 208 20.03 17.55 -31.73
CA GLU A 208 20.33 18.39 -30.56
C GLU A 208 19.83 17.75 -29.25
N LEU A 209 18.60 17.25 -29.25
CA LEU A 209 18.03 16.52 -28.11
C LEU A 209 18.87 15.31 -27.73
N CYS A 210 19.31 14.52 -28.72
CA CYS A 210 20.16 13.35 -28.48
C CYS A 210 21.53 13.72 -27.91
N THR A 211 22.16 14.80 -28.39
CA THR A 211 23.46 15.26 -27.87
C THR A 211 23.37 15.79 -26.43
N SER A 212 22.17 16.14 -25.95
CA SER A 212 21.96 16.65 -24.60
C SER A 212 21.69 15.55 -23.56
N ILE A 213 21.55 14.29 -23.96
CA ILE A 213 21.18 13.17 -23.05
C ILE A 213 22.17 13.05 -21.89
N ASP A 214 23.48 13.03 -22.16
CA ASP A 214 24.49 12.91 -21.10
C ASP A 214 24.48 14.06 -20.12
N ARG A 215 24.23 15.28 -20.61
CA ARG A 215 24.12 16.47 -19.75
C ARG A 215 22.99 16.28 -18.75
N TRP A 216 21.82 15.86 -19.22
CA TRP A 216 20.65 15.68 -18.37
C TRP A 216 20.81 14.47 -17.44
N LYS A 217 21.37 13.37 -17.93
CA LYS A 217 21.68 12.18 -17.13
C LYS A 217 22.67 12.49 -16.00
N ASN A 218 23.75 13.21 -16.27
CA ASN A 218 24.69 13.62 -15.22
C ASN A 218 23.99 14.53 -14.17
N ALA A 219 23.14 15.45 -14.63
CA ALA A 219 22.37 16.31 -13.73
C ALA A 219 21.35 15.53 -12.87
N SER A 220 20.76 14.45 -13.39
CA SER A 220 19.87 13.58 -12.61
C SER A 220 20.62 12.73 -11.60
N GLU A 221 21.78 12.19 -11.94
CA GLU A 221 22.65 11.48 -11.00
C GLU A 221 23.10 12.37 -9.84
N ASP A 222 23.45 13.63 -10.12
CA ASP A 222 23.84 14.59 -9.10
C ASP A 222 22.68 14.94 -8.15
N ALA A 223 21.49 15.19 -8.71
CA ALA A 223 20.28 15.44 -7.94
C ALA A 223 19.91 14.23 -7.07
N TYR A 224 19.99 13.02 -7.64
CA TYR A 224 19.67 11.79 -6.92
C TYR A 224 20.70 11.48 -5.83
N ARG A 225 21.99 11.69 -6.07
CA ARG A 225 23.03 11.54 -5.03
C ARG A 225 22.80 12.48 -3.85
N ALA A 226 22.52 13.75 -4.11
CA ALA A 226 22.20 14.73 -3.06
C ALA A 226 20.95 14.29 -2.27
N PHE A 227 19.93 13.80 -2.99
CA PHE A 227 18.69 13.29 -2.40
C PHE A 227 18.92 12.05 -1.50
N VAL A 228 19.70 11.07 -1.97
CA VAL A 228 20.04 9.86 -1.19
C VAL A 228 20.80 10.24 0.08
N TYR A 229 21.78 11.15 0.01
CA TYR A 229 22.49 11.58 1.22
C TYR A 229 21.58 12.25 2.23
N ARG A 230 20.68 13.13 1.80
CA ARG A 230 19.66 13.73 2.67
C ARG A 230 18.76 12.66 3.31
N MET A 231 18.27 11.72 2.51
CA MET A 231 17.38 10.65 2.95
C MET A 231 18.05 9.72 3.97
N VAL A 232 19.26 9.23 3.66
CA VAL A 232 20.00 8.29 4.51
C VAL A 232 20.38 8.91 5.83
N THR A 233 20.83 10.16 5.82
CA THR A 233 21.31 10.85 7.03
C THR A 233 20.18 11.52 7.81
N GLY A 234 19.04 11.80 7.17
CA GLY A 234 17.89 12.46 7.79
C GLY A 234 18.13 13.93 8.13
N THR A 235 19.09 14.59 7.47
CA THR A 235 19.44 16.01 7.67
C THR A 235 19.81 16.69 6.34
N GLU A 236 19.55 18.00 6.26
CA GLU A 236 19.93 18.86 5.13
C GLU A 236 21.33 19.48 5.33
N ASP A 237 21.87 19.43 6.56
CA ASP A 237 23.17 20.02 6.88
C ASP A 237 24.30 19.16 6.31
N SER A 238 25.08 19.72 5.38
CA SER A 238 26.14 18.98 4.70
C SER A 238 27.28 18.53 5.62
N ASN A 239 27.58 19.25 6.70
CA ASN A 239 28.62 18.83 7.66
C ASN A 239 28.13 17.63 8.49
N GLN A 240 26.86 17.65 8.91
CA GLN A 240 26.25 16.51 9.59
C GLN A 240 26.16 15.30 8.66
N GLN A 241 25.75 15.50 7.40
CA GLN A 241 25.74 14.46 6.38
C GLN A 241 27.12 13.80 6.25
N GLN A 242 28.18 14.62 6.07
CA GLN A 242 29.55 14.13 5.98
C GLN A 242 29.97 13.38 7.23
N ARG A 243 29.67 13.88 8.43
CA ARG A 243 30.01 13.22 9.70
C ARG A 243 29.39 11.83 9.80
N ILE A 244 28.09 11.69 9.48
CA ILE A 244 27.37 10.41 9.57
C ILE A 244 27.89 9.42 8.51
N LEU A 245 28.04 9.86 7.27
CA LEU A 245 28.55 9.03 6.18
C LEU A 245 30.00 8.61 6.42
N GLN A 246 30.83 9.49 6.98
CA GLN A 246 32.20 9.19 7.35
C GLN A 246 32.27 8.14 8.46
N LEU A 247 31.40 8.23 9.47
CA LEU A 247 31.32 7.23 10.53
C LEU A 247 30.96 5.84 9.98
N LEU A 248 29.97 5.76 9.08
CA LEU A 248 29.62 4.52 8.39
C LEU A 248 30.81 3.98 7.58
N ARG A 249 31.46 4.85 6.80
CA ARG A 249 32.62 4.50 5.98
C ARG A 249 33.75 3.92 6.80
N GLU A 250 34.13 4.58 7.90
CA GLU A 250 35.23 4.12 8.76
C GLU A 250 34.94 2.75 9.36
N ASN A 251 33.73 2.55 9.86
CA ASN A 251 33.30 1.28 10.43
C ASN A 251 33.23 0.16 9.39
N ILE A 252 32.73 0.46 8.18
CA ILE A 252 32.70 -0.48 7.06
C ILE A 252 34.11 -0.85 6.62
N GLN A 253 35.02 0.12 6.50
CA GLN A 253 36.42 -0.13 6.13
C GLN A 253 37.16 -0.93 7.19
N GLN A 254 36.89 -0.68 8.47
CA GLN A 254 37.52 -1.40 9.59
C GLN A 254 37.08 -2.86 9.65
N LYS A 255 35.79 -3.16 9.45
CA LYS A 255 35.23 -4.51 9.63
C LYS A 255 35.03 -5.28 8.34
N GLY A 256 34.94 -4.58 7.22
CA GLY A 256 34.63 -5.13 5.91
C GLY A 256 33.13 -5.40 5.73
N CYS A 257 32.61 -4.98 4.58
CA CYS A 257 31.23 -5.27 4.16
C CYS A 257 31.24 -5.66 2.68
N GLY A 258 30.85 -6.90 2.38
CA GLY A 258 30.55 -7.34 1.02
C GLY A 258 29.04 -7.40 0.79
N ILE A 259 28.55 -6.96 -0.37
CA ILE A 259 27.15 -7.09 -0.78
C ILE A 259 27.09 -7.76 -2.15
N VAL A 260 26.28 -8.80 -2.28
CA VAL A 260 25.94 -9.38 -3.59
C VAL A 260 24.78 -8.59 -4.18
N ILE A 261 24.89 -8.15 -5.43
CA ILE A 261 23.79 -7.45 -6.11
C ILE A 261 23.47 -8.21 -7.39
N ASP A 262 22.25 -8.71 -7.49
CA ASP A 262 21.72 -9.24 -8.75
C ASP A 262 20.85 -8.18 -9.41
N TYR A 263 21.41 -7.48 -10.39
CA TYR A 263 20.70 -6.38 -11.05
C TYR A 263 19.59 -6.86 -12.00
N ASN A 264 19.63 -8.12 -12.46
CA ASN A 264 18.69 -8.68 -13.44
C ASN A 264 18.39 -7.74 -14.64
N GLY A 265 19.41 -7.04 -15.14
CA GLY A 265 19.28 -6.07 -16.23
C GLY A 265 18.45 -4.81 -15.90
N SER A 266 18.20 -4.52 -14.62
CA SER A 266 17.49 -3.34 -14.10
C SER A 266 18.07 -2.01 -14.58
N ALA A 267 17.26 -0.96 -14.60
CA ALA A 267 17.71 0.42 -14.82
C ALA A 267 18.75 0.89 -13.79
N ARG A 268 18.81 0.25 -12.60
CA ARG A 268 19.83 0.52 -11.57
C ARG A 268 21.26 0.18 -11.98
N THR A 269 21.45 -0.64 -13.02
CA THR A 269 22.77 -0.88 -13.64
C THR A 269 23.42 0.41 -14.17
N LEU A 270 22.59 1.41 -14.50
CA LEU A 270 22.98 2.75 -14.98
C LEU A 270 22.67 3.84 -13.94
N GLY A 271 22.44 3.46 -12.69
CA GLY A 271 22.22 4.36 -11.56
C GLY A 271 23.49 4.67 -10.77
N ILE A 272 23.31 5.29 -9.61
CA ILE A 272 24.41 5.70 -8.72
C ILE A 272 24.80 4.64 -7.69
N ASP A 273 24.11 3.50 -7.65
CA ASP A 273 24.22 2.43 -6.65
C ASP A 273 25.67 1.98 -6.45
N ARG A 274 26.37 1.64 -7.55
CA ARG A 274 27.77 1.19 -7.53
C ARG A 274 28.67 2.22 -6.87
N LYS A 275 28.53 3.49 -7.28
CA LYS A 275 29.37 4.60 -6.81
C LYS A 275 29.12 4.88 -5.33
N ILE A 276 27.86 5.06 -4.91
CA ILE A 276 27.53 5.40 -3.53
C ILE A 276 27.98 4.31 -2.54
N LEU A 277 27.79 3.03 -2.89
CA LEU A 277 28.17 1.93 -2.01
C LEU A 277 29.69 1.76 -1.95
N SER A 278 30.38 1.86 -3.10
CA SER A 278 31.85 1.80 -3.15
C SER A 278 32.50 2.97 -2.41
N ASP A 279 31.92 4.18 -2.49
CA ASP A 279 32.38 5.37 -1.76
C ASP A 279 32.27 5.19 -0.23
N LEU A 280 31.44 4.27 0.26
CA LEU A 280 31.38 3.88 1.68
C LEU A 280 32.37 2.77 2.07
N GLY A 281 33.11 2.21 1.10
CA GLY A 281 34.01 1.08 1.32
C GLY A 281 33.32 -0.29 1.24
N VAL A 282 32.09 -0.37 0.73
CA VAL A 282 31.43 -1.66 0.48
C VAL A 282 32.08 -2.33 -0.73
N THR A 283 32.38 -3.62 -0.60
CA THR A 283 32.79 -4.46 -1.73
C THR A 283 31.56 -5.03 -2.42
N LEU A 284 31.41 -4.79 -3.72
CA LEU A 284 30.25 -5.24 -4.49
C LEU A 284 30.58 -6.50 -5.30
N TYR A 285 29.64 -7.46 -5.26
CA TYR A 285 29.68 -8.68 -6.05
C TYR A 285 28.47 -8.67 -6.99
N GLU A 286 28.67 -8.18 -8.20
CA GLU A 286 27.58 -7.86 -9.14
C GLU A 286 27.26 -9.05 -10.06
N LEU A 287 25.97 -9.28 -10.29
CA LEU A 287 25.42 -10.28 -11.21
C LEU A 287 24.40 -9.61 -12.15
N ASN A 288 24.27 -10.16 -13.36
CA ASN A 288 23.29 -9.71 -14.35
C ASN A 288 23.26 -8.18 -14.50
N ASP A 289 24.44 -7.57 -14.50
CA ASP A 289 24.68 -6.13 -14.43
C ASP A 289 24.63 -5.44 -15.81
N THR A 290 24.38 -6.22 -16.87
CA THR A 290 24.18 -5.70 -18.21
C THR A 290 22.73 -5.23 -18.35
N PRO A 291 22.47 -3.93 -18.60
CA PRO A 291 21.10 -3.42 -18.73
C PRO A 291 20.32 -4.20 -19.80
N ARG A 292 19.02 -4.46 -19.58
CA ARG A 292 18.11 -5.19 -20.49
C ARG A 292 18.35 -6.70 -20.61
N GLU A 293 19.43 -7.24 -20.04
CA GLU A 293 19.65 -8.68 -19.99
C GLU A 293 19.01 -9.29 -18.75
N PHE A 294 17.77 -9.76 -18.90
CA PHE A 294 17.00 -10.39 -17.81
C PHE A 294 17.37 -11.88 -17.69
N ALA A 295 17.85 -12.29 -16.52
CA ALA A 295 18.18 -13.68 -16.19
C ALA A 295 17.01 -14.42 -15.50
N HIS A 296 16.10 -13.69 -14.86
CA HIS A 296 14.93 -14.24 -14.17
C HIS A 296 13.76 -13.25 -14.22
N GLY A 297 12.61 -13.63 -13.62
CA GLY A 297 11.43 -12.76 -13.53
C GLY A 297 11.71 -11.41 -12.86
N ILE A 298 11.01 -10.36 -13.28
CA ILE A 298 11.26 -8.98 -12.83
C ILE A 298 10.87 -8.77 -11.36
N LEU A 299 9.77 -9.35 -10.90
CA LEU A 299 9.32 -9.20 -9.51
C LEU A 299 10.38 -9.80 -8.57
N PRO A 300 10.99 -9.01 -7.66
CA PRO A 300 12.11 -9.46 -6.82
C PRO A 300 11.58 -10.25 -5.60
N GLU A 301 10.82 -11.30 -5.87
CA GLU A 301 10.23 -12.20 -4.87
C GLU A 301 10.32 -13.65 -5.35
N GLY A 302 10.25 -14.59 -4.39
CA GLY A 302 10.23 -16.03 -4.69
C GLY A 302 11.43 -16.48 -5.53
N GLU A 303 11.15 -17.16 -6.64
CA GLU A 303 12.18 -17.78 -7.49
C GLU A 303 13.19 -16.78 -8.08
N ALA A 304 12.80 -15.51 -8.24
CA ALA A 304 13.67 -14.45 -8.73
C ALA A 304 14.89 -14.20 -7.81
N LEU A 305 14.81 -14.59 -6.54
CA LEU A 305 15.89 -14.38 -5.57
C LEU A 305 16.88 -15.55 -5.50
N LEU A 306 16.59 -16.68 -6.16
CA LEU A 306 17.42 -17.89 -6.08
C LEU A 306 18.82 -17.70 -6.68
N THR A 307 18.95 -16.89 -7.74
CA THR A 307 20.24 -16.59 -8.37
C THR A 307 21.15 -15.83 -7.40
N CYS A 308 20.62 -14.75 -6.80
CA CYS A 308 21.31 -13.99 -5.78
C CYS A 308 21.62 -14.83 -4.53
N GLN A 309 20.70 -15.71 -4.10
CA GLN A 309 20.91 -16.61 -2.97
C GLN A 309 22.09 -17.56 -3.18
N LYS A 310 22.18 -18.21 -4.35
CA LYS A 310 23.29 -19.10 -4.70
C LYS A 310 24.62 -18.36 -4.75
N ALA A 311 24.63 -17.18 -5.36
CA ALA A 311 25.83 -16.35 -5.41
C ALA A 311 26.26 -15.86 -4.02
N LEU A 312 25.31 -15.51 -3.15
CA LEU A 312 25.59 -15.17 -1.76
C LEU A 312 26.31 -16.32 -1.04
N GLU A 313 25.85 -17.56 -1.22
CA GLU A 313 26.48 -18.74 -0.63
C GLU A 313 27.91 -18.92 -1.15
N GLU A 314 28.11 -18.81 -2.46
CA GLU A 314 29.42 -18.94 -3.09
C GLU A 314 30.40 -17.87 -2.62
N TYR A 315 30.01 -16.60 -2.67
CA TYR A 315 30.88 -15.49 -2.30
C TYR A 315 31.14 -15.44 -0.80
N ARG A 316 30.17 -15.80 0.05
CA ARG A 316 30.41 -15.93 1.50
C ARG A 316 31.43 -17.02 1.82
N GLY A 317 31.46 -18.10 1.04
CA GLY A 317 32.47 -19.15 1.17
C GLY A 317 33.90 -18.68 0.85
N LYS A 318 34.04 -17.64 0.01
CA LYS A 318 35.33 -17.07 -0.41
C LYS A 318 35.74 -15.84 0.42
N ASP A 319 34.78 -15.01 0.79
CA ASP A 319 34.97 -13.78 1.56
C ASP A 319 33.97 -13.72 2.73
N GLY A 320 34.48 -13.95 3.94
CA GLY A 320 33.69 -13.92 5.17
C GLY A 320 33.08 -12.55 5.51
N ARG A 321 33.45 -11.48 4.78
CA ARG A 321 32.90 -10.12 4.95
C ARG A 321 31.58 -9.90 4.21
N VAL A 322 31.17 -10.82 3.32
CA VAL A 322 29.92 -10.72 2.56
C VAL A 322 28.72 -10.85 3.49
N ARG A 323 27.86 -9.84 3.60
CA ARG A 323 26.81 -9.79 4.62
C ARG A 323 25.44 -10.25 4.13
N PHE A 324 25.02 -9.78 2.97
CA PHE A 324 23.72 -10.07 2.38
C PHE A 324 23.75 -9.84 0.87
N GLY A 325 22.72 -10.32 0.19
CA GLY A 325 22.46 -10.06 -1.21
C GLY A 325 21.21 -9.21 -1.42
N TYR A 326 21.14 -8.52 -2.54
CA TYR A 326 20.11 -7.56 -2.88
C TYR A 326 19.69 -7.71 -4.35
N VAL A 327 18.38 -7.66 -4.62
CA VAL A 327 17.81 -7.82 -5.97
C VAL A 327 16.77 -6.71 -6.22
N PRO A 328 17.03 -5.73 -7.10
CA PRO A 328 16.03 -4.78 -7.60
C PRO A 328 15.05 -5.35 -8.62
N ASP A 329 13.93 -4.64 -8.81
CA ASP A 329 13.12 -4.76 -10.02
C ASP A 329 13.61 -3.87 -11.17
N CYS A 330 12.91 -3.93 -12.31
CA CYS A 330 13.36 -3.34 -13.58
C CYS A 330 13.46 -1.80 -13.54
N ASP A 331 12.45 -1.09 -13.03
CA ASP A 331 12.50 0.36 -12.87
C ASP A 331 13.15 0.80 -11.55
N GLY A 332 13.48 -0.15 -10.68
CA GLY A 332 14.28 0.08 -9.50
C GLY A 332 13.52 0.74 -8.36
N ASP A 333 12.19 0.72 -8.32
CA ASP A 333 11.44 1.15 -7.14
C ASP A 333 11.25 0.02 -6.12
N ARG A 334 11.45 -1.24 -6.48
CA ARG A 334 11.34 -2.38 -5.56
C ARG A 334 12.64 -3.13 -5.44
N GLY A 335 12.77 -3.86 -4.34
CA GLY A 335 13.84 -4.82 -4.18
C GLY A 335 13.76 -5.59 -2.88
N ASN A 336 14.38 -6.75 -2.86
CA ASN A 336 14.32 -7.67 -1.74
C ASN A 336 15.73 -8.21 -1.40
N LEU A 337 15.86 -8.86 -0.25
CA LEU A 337 17.13 -9.27 0.33
C LEU A 337 17.23 -10.79 0.44
N VAL A 338 18.46 -11.28 0.29
CA VAL A 338 18.89 -12.63 0.70
C VAL A 338 19.96 -12.50 1.75
N TYR A 339 20.02 -13.40 2.73
CA TYR A 339 20.99 -13.31 3.82
C TYR A 339 21.52 -14.69 4.23
N CYS A 340 22.65 -14.70 4.94
CA CYS A 340 23.20 -15.93 5.51
C CYS A 340 22.66 -16.12 6.93
N ASP A 341 21.91 -17.20 7.15
CA ASP A 341 21.57 -17.66 8.49
C ASP A 341 22.75 -18.43 9.09
N THR A 342 23.38 -17.81 10.07
CA THR A 342 24.54 -18.35 10.78
C THR A 342 24.14 -19.24 11.97
N GLY A 343 22.83 -19.37 12.25
CA GLY A 343 22.27 -20.13 13.37
C GLY A 343 22.50 -19.51 14.74
N GLN A 344 21.67 -19.89 15.73
CA GLN A 344 22.08 -19.83 17.14
C GLN A 344 23.08 -20.97 17.44
N PRO A 345 23.82 -20.95 18.57
CA PRO A 345 24.92 -21.91 18.84
C PRO A 345 24.57 -23.41 18.81
N SER A 346 23.29 -23.78 18.64
CA SER A 346 22.76 -25.15 18.70
C SER A 346 22.76 -25.94 17.37
N GLY A 347 23.11 -25.34 16.23
CA GLY A 347 23.53 -26.12 15.04
C GLY A 347 22.47 -26.62 14.05
N GLU A 348 21.17 -26.38 14.24
CA GLU A 348 20.13 -26.65 13.22
C GLU A 348 19.79 -25.36 12.44
N GLY A 349 19.82 -25.39 11.10
CA GLY A 349 19.30 -24.31 10.24
C GLY A 349 20.30 -23.38 9.53
N LYS A 350 21.61 -23.71 9.49
CA LYS A 350 22.62 -22.87 8.81
C LYS A 350 22.46 -22.86 7.28
N GLY A 351 22.55 -21.69 6.64
CA GLY A 351 22.54 -21.56 5.17
C GLY A 351 22.02 -20.21 4.68
N THR A 352 22.09 -19.96 3.38
CA THR A 352 21.49 -18.75 2.78
C THR A 352 19.97 -18.83 2.71
N ARG A 353 19.27 -17.74 3.01
CA ARG A 353 17.80 -17.66 3.02
C ARG A 353 17.30 -16.42 2.29
N ILE A 354 16.13 -16.54 1.68
CA ILE A 354 15.35 -15.42 1.15
C ILE A 354 14.65 -14.75 2.32
N LEU A 355 14.69 -13.42 2.36
CA LEU A 355 13.93 -12.66 3.32
C LEU A 355 12.55 -12.32 2.76
N GLU A 356 11.52 -12.50 3.58
CA GLU A 356 10.16 -12.14 3.15
C GLU A 356 10.01 -10.60 3.11
N ALA A 357 9.20 -10.10 2.19
CA ALA A 357 8.93 -8.67 2.01
C ALA A 357 8.59 -7.93 3.33
N GLN A 358 7.77 -8.57 4.17
CA GLN A 358 7.34 -8.04 5.46
C GLN A 358 8.49 -7.97 6.48
N GLU A 359 9.48 -8.87 6.39
CA GLU A 359 10.69 -8.86 7.21
C GLU A 359 11.66 -7.78 6.79
N VAL A 360 11.84 -7.56 5.49
CA VAL A 360 12.63 -6.43 4.97
C VAL A 360 12.07 -5.11 5.50
N PHE A 361 10.76 -4.90 5.37
CA PHE A 361 10.12 -3.68 5.84
C PHE A 361 10.21 -3.53 7.38
N ALA A 362 10.12 -4.64 8.12
CA ALA A 362 10.31 -4.63 9.57
C ALA A 362 11.74 -4.24 9.99
N LEU A 363 12.77 -4.71 9.28
CA LEU A 363 14.15 -4.29 9.51
C LEU A 363 14.34 -2.79 9.24
N ALA A 364 13.78 -2.30 8.14
CA ALA A 364 13.80 -0.87 7.83
C ALA A 364 13.07 -0.06 8.93
N CYS A 365 11.94 -0.54 9.46
CA CYS A 365 11.24 0.09 10.57
C CYS A 365 12.09 0.15 11.84
N VAL A 366 12.75 -0.95 12.22
CA VAL A 366 13.67 -0.96 13.35
C VAL A 366 14.80 0.04 13.15
N SER A 367 15.43 0.03 11.96
CA SER A 367 16.50 0.96 11.61
C SER A 367 16.05 2.40 11.75
N GLU A 368 15.01 2.82 11.02
CA GLU A 368 14.68 4.24 10.89
C GLU A 368 14.08 4.82 12.17
N LEU A 369 13.35 4.02 12.95
CA LEU A 369 12.87 4.44 14.28
C LEU A 369 14.02 4.51 15.30
N ALA A 370 14.91 3.52 15.36
CA ALA A 370 16.04 3.56 16.28
C ALA A 370 17.05 4.65 15.90
N TYR A 371 17.27 4.85 14.59
CA TYR A 371 18.08 5.93 14.05
C TYR A 371 17.49 7.31 14.38
N HIS A 372 16.17 7.45 14.41
CA HIS A 372 15.52 8.68 14.87
C HIS A 372 15.94 9.04 16.29
N HIS A 373 15.87 8.07 17.21
CA HIS A 373 16.29 8.25 18.61
C HIS A 373 17.80 8.49 18.73
N TRP A 374 18.60 7.84 17.89
CA TRP A 374 20.04 8.07 17.82
C TRP A 374 20.37 9.51 17.40
N ARG A 375 19.72 10.01 16.34
CA ARG A 375 19.93 11.37 15.83
C ARG A 375 19.46 12.42 16.84
N ASP A 376 18.29 12.22 17.46
CA ASP A 376 17.80 13.13 18.51
C ASP A 376 18.78 13.23 19.70
N ARG A 377 19.60 12.19 19.96
CA ARG A 377 20.71 12.24 20.94
C ARG A 377 21.96 12.94 20.39
N LEU A 378 22.28 12.75 19.11
CA LEU A 378 23.41 13.40 18.45
C LEU A 378 23.25 14.93 18.39
N ASP A 379 22.03 15.40 18.16
CA ASP A 379 21.71 16.83 17.96
C ASP A 379 21.48 17.61 19.26
N ARG A 380 21.51 16.95 20.43
CA ARG A 380 21.16 17.59 21.70
C ARG A 380 22.24 18.61 22.13
N PRO A 381 21.90 19.90 22.36
CA PRO A 381 22.86 20.87 22.86
C PRO A 381 23.25 20.54 24.32
N LEU A 382 24.56 20.62 24.62
CA LEU A 382 25.09 20.50 25.99
C LEU A 382 24.47 21.60 26.87
N GLN A 383 23.74 21.22 27.92
CA GLN A 383 23.18 22.20 28.86
C GLN A 383 24.28 22.76 29.77
N SER A 384 24.23 24.06 30.08
CA SER A 384 25.17 24.73 30.98
C SER A 384 25.12 24.08 32.37
N GLY A 385 26.20 23.39 32.76
CA GLY A 385 26.32 22.71 34.05
C GLY A 385 26.23 21.18 34.01
N GLU A 386 25.97 20.57 32.85
CA GLU A 386 26.19 19.12 32.67
C GLU A 386 27.68 18.87 32.42
N GLU A 387 28.32 18.02 33.24
CA GLU A 387 29.72 17.65 33.01
C GLU A 387 29.87 16.94 31.64
N PRO A 388 30.94 17.23 30.88
CA PRO A 388 31.25 16.51 29.65
C PRO A 388 31.63 15.06 29.96
N GLY A 389 30.61 14.21 30.01
CA GLY A 389 30.68 12.84 30.53
C GLY A 389 29.34 12.32 31.06
N ALA A 390 28.36 13.20 31.29
CA ALA A 390 26.98 12.84 31.65
C ALA A 390 26.09 12.47 30.44
N LEU A 391 26.66 12.38 29.23
CA LEU A 391 25.92 12.03 28.00
C LEU A 391 25.44 10.56 27.96
N GLY A 392 26.00 9.72 28.83
CA GLY A 392 25.72 8.28 28.87
C GLY A 392 24.70 7.81 29.92
N SER A 393 24.23 8.67 30.84
CA SER A 393 23.31 8.24 31.89
C SER A 393 22.09 9.14 32.02
N ARG A 394 21.05 8.90 31.20
CA ARG A 394 19.68 9.25 31.59
C ARG A 394 18.64 8.42 30.83
N ALA A 395 17.88 7.66 31.64
CA ALA A 395 16.69 6.85 31.40
C ALA A 395 16.74 5.82 30.26
N PRO A 396 16.45 4.53 30.55
CA PRO A 396 15.91 3.63 29.53
C PRO A 396 14.74 4.32 28.81
N LEU A 397 14.33 3.79 27.65
CA LEU A 397 13.08 4.20 26.97
C LEU A 397 11.83 4.11 27.88
N ASP A 398 11.97 3.62 29.11
CA ASP A 398 11.01 3.59 30.22
C ASP A 398 10.54 4.96 30.74
N ARG A 399 11.14 6.09 30.33
CA ARG A 399 10.50 7.41 30.52
C ARG A 399 10.04 7.98 29.18
N PRO A 400 8.72 8.12 28.95
CA PRO A 400 8.23 8.73 27.72
C PRO A 400 8.70 10.20 27.71
N PRO A 401 9.34 10.67 26.63
CA PRO A 401 9.48 12.10 26.43
C PRO A 401 8.08 12.71 26.37
N PRO A 402 7.91 13.98 26.79
CA PRO A 402 6.62 14.65 26.62
C PRO A 402 6.28 14.67 25.13
N SER A 403 5.21 13.99 24.73
CA SER A 403 4.56 14.17 23.42
C SER A 403 5.43 13.98 22.15
N SER A 404 6.36 13.02 22.07
CA SER A 404 7.00 12.73 20.77
C SER A 404 5.95 12.13 19.81
N ARG A 405 5.43 12.94 18.88
CA ARG A 405 4.54 12.49 17.81
C ARG A 405 5.32 11.72 16.75
N LEU A 406 5.88 10.55 17.09
CA LEU A 406 6.58 9.68 16.14
C LEU A 406 5.60 8.68 15.53
N ALA A 407 5.64 8.52 14.21
CA ALA A 407 4.71 7.64 13.49
C ALA A 407 5.38 6.79 12.41
N VAL A 408 4.75 5.66 12.12
CA VAL A 408 5.00 4.82 10.95
C VAL A 408 3.70 4.72 10.17
N VAL A 409 3.74 4.87 8.85
CA VAL A 409 2.55 4.69 8.00
C VAL A 409 2.71 3.47 7.12
N VAL A 410 1.74 2.57 7.16
CA VAL A 410 1.77 1.33 6.37
C VAL A 410 0.47 1.13 5.59
N ASN A 411 0.47 0.28 4.56
CA ASN A 411 -0.79 -0.19 4.00
C ASN A 411 -1.49 -1.20 4.94
N ASP A 412 -2.78 -1.37 4.72
CA ASP A 412 -3.66 -2.21 5.53
C ASP A 412 -3.25 -3.69 5.67
N PRO A 413 -2.68 -4.39 4.67
CA PRO A 413 -2.23 -5.78 4.85
C PRO A 413 -0.80 -5.93 5.42
N THR A 414 -0.10 -4.84 5.76
CA THR A 414 1.21 -4.95 6.44
C THR A 414 1.04 -5.61 7.81
N SER A 415 1.93 -6.54 8.15
CA SER A 415 1.92 -7.36 9.37
C SER A 415 1.83 -6.53 10.65
N LEU A 416 1.18 -7.09 11.67
CA LEU A 416 1.10 -6.54 13.03
C LEU A 416 2.46 -6.52 13.75
N ARG A 417 3.49 -7.11 13.13
CA ARG A 417 4.88 -6.99 13.55
C ARG A 417 5.30 -5.52 13.69
N ILE A 418 4.79 -4.62 12.85
CA ILE A 418 5.15 -3.20 12.87
C ILE A 418 4.62 -2.52 14.13
N GLU A 419 3.42 -2.86 14.61
CA GLU A 419 2.89 -2.39 15.88
C GLU A 419 3.76 -2.82 17.07
N ARG A 420 4.31 -4.05 17.02
CA ARG A 420 5.23 -4.55 18.05
C ARG A 420 6.57 -3.82 18.03
N ILE A 421 7.07 -3.42 16.87
CA ILE A 421 8.30 -2.63 16.75
C ILE A 421 8.04 -1.19 17.21
N ALA A 422 7.01 -0.55 16.66
CA ALA A 422 6.67 0.85 16.92
C ALA A 422 6.41 1.10 18.41
N SER A 423 5.68 0.21 19.09
CA SER A 423 5.41 0.34 20.54
C SER A 423 6.68 0.36 21.39
N ARG A 424 7.72 -0.41 21.02
CA ARG A 424 9.01 -0.42 21.73
C ARG A 424 9.85 0.82 21.48
N LEU A 425 9.69 1.45 20.30
CA LEU A 425 10.42 2.66 19.92
C LEU A 425 9.56 3.92 20.02
N GLN A 426 8.53 3.91 20.88
CA GLN A 426 7.67 5.06 21.17
C GLN A 426 7.03 5.71 19.93
N ALA A 427 6.68 4.90 18.93
CA ALA A 427 6.02 5.32 17.70
C ALA A 427 4.59 4.75 17.61
N ARG A 428 3.74 5.43 16.86
CA ARG A 428 2.38 4.97 16.53
C ARG A 428 2.29 4.53 15.07
N VAL A 429 1.60 3.41 14.82
CA VAL A 429 1.32 2.95 13.46
C VAL A 429 0.00 3.56 12.98
N PHE A 430 0.01 4.04 11.74
CA PHE A 430 -1.17 4.49 11.00
C PHE A 430 -1.28 3.70 9.71
N ARG A 431 -2.51 3.46 9.24
CA ARG A 431 -2.78 2.57 8.13
C ARG A 431 -3.63 3.24 7.06
N ALA A 432 -3.26 3.02 5.80
CA ALA A 432 -4.02 3.47 4.63
C ALA A 432 -4.40 2.25 3.76
N GLU A 433 -5.36 2.43 2.85
CA GLU A 433 -5.69 1.41 1.85
C GLU A 433 -4.47 1.14 0.94
N VAL A 434 -4.23 -0.14 0.58
CA VAL A 434 -3.23 -0.56 -0.44
C VAL A 434 -3.17 0.41 -1.61
N GLY A 435 -1.96 0.88 -1.88
CA GLY A 435 -1.64 1.93 -2.83
C GLY A 435 -0.59 2.88 -2.26
N GLU A 436 0.57 2.95 -2.92
CA GLU A 436 1.67 3.85 -2.57
C GLU A 436 1.20 5.31 -2.36
N ALA A 437 0.34 5.81 -3.26
CA ALA A 437 -0.22 7.16 -3.16
C ALA A 437 -1.02 7.39 -1.86
N ASN A 438 -1.74 6.38 -1.38
CA ASN A 438 -2.50 6.49 -0.13
C ASN A 438 -1.56 6.53 1.07
N VAL A 439 -0.54 5.66 1.10
CA VAL A 439 0.46 5.63 2.18
C VAL A 439 1.23 6.95 2.25
N VAL A 440 1.70 7.46 1.11
CA VAL A 440 2.39 8.76 1.00
C VAL A 440 1.46 9.90 1.39
N GLY A 441 0.20 9.89 0.93
CA GLY A 441 -0.80 10.90 1.26
C GLY A 441 -1.09 10.97 2.76
N LEU A 442 -1.22 9.82 3.43
CA LEU A 442 -1.42 9.75 4.87
C LEU A 442 -0.17 10.19 5.64
N ALA A 443 1.03 9.82 5.18
CA ALA A 443 2.28 10.30 5.78
C ALA A 443 2.38 11.83 5.71
N LYS A 444 2.10 12.44 4.54
CA LYS A 444 2.08 13.91 4.37
C LYS A 444 1.03 14.57 5.29
N LYS A 445 -0.17 14.01 5.37
CA LYS A 445 -1.23 14.50 6.26
C LYS A 445 -0.76 14.51 7.72
N LEU A 446 -0.16 13.43 8.19
CA LEU A 446 0.34 13.32 9.56
C LEU A 446 1.51 14.29 9.81
N MET A 447 2.42 14.47 8.85
CA MET A 447 3.50 15.46 8.95
C MET A 447 2.94 16.89 9.10
N ASN A 448 1.91 17.24 8.34
CA ASN A 448 1.22 18.53 8.47
C ASN A 448 0.51 18.68 9.83
N GLU A 449 0.05 17.58 10.41
CA GLU A 449 -0.49 17.53 11.78
C GLU A 449 0.62 17.51 12.86
N GLY A 450 1.89 17.64 12.49
CA GLY A 450 3.03 17.72 13.42
C GLY A 450 3.60 16.36 13.85
N TRP A 451 3.26 15.27 13.15
CA TRP A 451 3.92 13.99 13.36
C TRP A 451 5.29 13.94 12.64
N LYS A 452 6.28 13.34 13.29
CA LYS A 452 7.52 12.91 12.65
C LYS A 452 7.30 11.52 12.07
N VAL A 453 7.45 11.36 10.76
CA VAL A 453 7.22 10.08 10.07
C VAL A 453 8.50 9.68 9.32
N PRO A 454 9.48 9.02 9.97
CA PRO A 454 10.76 8.68 9.34
C PRO A 454 10.64 7.58 8.28
N ILE A 455 9.62 6.72 8.39
CA ILE A 455 9.42 5.58 7.49
C ILE A 455 7.94 5.31 7.25
N TYR A 456 7.63 4.94 6.00
CA TYR A 456 6.32 4.49 5.56
C TYR A 456 6.45 3.53 4.37
N GLY A 457 5.39 2.82 4.01
CA GLY A 457 5.42 1.96 2.83
C GLY A 457 4.37 0.85 2.77
N GLU A 458 4.56 -0.06 1.82
CA GLU A 458 3.72 -1.23 1.61
C GLU A 458 4.50 -2.49 2.00
N GLY A 459 4.56 -2.77 3.31
CA GLY A 459 5.35 -3.89 3.85
C GLY A 459 4.90 -5.26 3.31
N SER A 460 3.65 -5.40 2.90
CA SER A 460 3.13 -6.62 2.28
C SER A 460 3.75 -6.94 0.90
N ASN A 461 4.31 -5.95 0.20
CA ASN A 461 4.83 -6.07 -1.17
C ASN A 461 6.29 -5.59 -1.28
N GLY A 462 7.03 -5.60 -0.16
CA GLY A 462 8.46 -5.26 -0.13
C GLY A 462 8.76 -3.78 -0.34
N GLY A 463 7.77 -2.91 -0.16
CA GLY A 463 7.90 -1.48 -0.42
C GLY A 463 8.33 -0.67 0.79
N ASN A 464 9.58 -0.21 0.81
CA ASN A 464 10.11 0.70 1.83
C ASN A 464 10.24 2.14 1.28
N ILE A 465 9.70 3.11 2.01
CA ILE A 465 9.83 4.54 1.74
C ILE A 465 10.38 5.23 3.00
N THR A 466 11.61 5.72 2.91
CA THR A 466 12.25 6.51 3.97
C THR A 466 12.10 7.99 3.66
N TYR A 467 11.64 8.77 4.64
CA TYR A 467 11.50 10.22 4.49
C TYR A 467 12.85 10.86 4.09
N PRO A 468 12.89 11.80 3.12
CA PRO A 468 11.78 12.49 2.47
C PRO A 468 11.33 11.90 1.13
N SER A 469 11.64 10.62 0.86
CA SER A 469 11.18 9.96 -0.36
C SER A 469 9.69 9.81 -0.41
N GLU A 470 9.12 9.88 -1.61
CA GLU A 470 7.70 9.64 -1.84
C GLU A 470 7.47 8.46 -2.79
N VAL A 471 8.56 7.78 -3.13
CA VAL A 471 8.54 6.51 -3.84
C VAL A 471 9.42 5.52 -3.11
N ARG A 472 9.15 4.26 -3.35
CA ARG A 472 10.01 3.20 -2.85
C ARG A 472 11.40 3.34 -3.47
N ASP A 473 12.42 3.17 -2.64
CA ASP A 473 13.81 3.22 -3.07
C ASP A 473 14.61 2.16 -2.32
N PRO A 474 14.97 1.06 -2.98
CA PRO A 474 15.80 0.03 -2.39
C PRO A 474 17.15 0.48 -1.82
N LEU A 475 17.76 1.57 -2.30
CA LEU A 475 18.96 2.10 -1.64
C LEU A 475 18.63 2.51 -0.21
N ALA A 476 17.45 3.06 0.06
CA ALA A 476 16.99 3.36 1.40
C ALA A 476 17.03 2.11 2.28
N THR A 477 16.53 0.98 1.77
CA THR A 477 16.56 -0.32 2.46
C THR A 477 17.98 -0.78 2.74
N VAL A 478 18.88 -0.76 1.73
CA VAL A 478 20.28 -1.15 1.90
C VAL A 478 20.94 -0.31 2.99
N PHE A 479 20.72 1.01 2.98
CA PHE A 479 21.25 1.91 4.00
C PHE A 479 20.64 1.68 5.39
N SER A 480 19.35 1.37 5.50
CA SER A 480 18.75 0.97 6.78
C SER A 480 19.45 -0.25 7.37
N ILE A 481 19.78 -1.24 6.54
CA ILE A 481 20.56 -2.39 7.00
C ILE A 481 21.97 -1.95 7.41
N LEU A 482 22.66 -1.16 6.60
CA LEU A 482 24.01 -0.67 6.94
C LEU A 482 24.03 0.14 8.25
N LYS A 483 22.99 0.92 8.56
CA LYS A 483 22.88 1.63 9.85
C LYS A 483 22.83 0.66 11.03
N LEU A 484 22.04 -0.41 10.92
CA LEU A 484 21.95 -1.43 11.98
C LEU A 484 23.25 -2.21 12.15
N LEU A 485 23.96 -2.48 11.05
CA LEU A 485 25.18 -3.28 11.08
C LEU A 485 26.46 -2.47 11.39
N TYR A 486 26.53 -1.18 11.03
CA TYR A 486 27.79 -0.42 11.03
C TYR A 486 27.71 0.97 11.66
N LEU A 487 26.55 1.49 12.09
CA LEU A 487 26.51 2.80 12.73
C LEU A 487 26.85 2.70 14.23
N HIS A 488 28.15 2.58 14.53
CA HIS A 488 28.70 2.49 15.87
C HIS A 488 29.68 3.64 16.17
N ASP A 489 29.71 4.14 17.40
CA ASP A 489 30.71 5.12 17.84
C ASP A 489 32.01 4.41 18.25
N SER A 490 33.07 4.61 17.45
CA SER A 490 34.38 3.96 17.55
C SER A 490 35.26 4.47 18.70
N SER A 491 34.85 5.53 19.41
CA SER A 491 35.52 6.02 20.64
C SER A 491 35.56 5.00 21.79
N SER A 492 34.83 3.90 21.65
CA SER A 492 34.70 2.82 22.63
C SER A 492 35.73 1.68 22.48
N TYR A 493 36.43 1.54 21.34
CA TYR A 493 37.21 0.31 21.05
C TYR A 493 38.73 0.49 20.91
N ASN A 494 39.22 1.71 20.67
CA ASN A 494 40.65 1.97 20.35
C ASN A 494 41.51 2.53 21.50
N ARG A 495 41.11 2.39 22.77
CA ARG A 495 42.00 2.77 23.89
C ARG A 495 42.95 1.62 24.25
N THR A 496 44.15 1.63 23.66
CA THR A 496 45.33 1.05 24.30
C THR A 496 45.74 1.92 25.51
N PRO A 497 46.19 1.37 26.65
CA PRO A 497 46.32 2.13 27.91
C PRO A 497 47.44 3.19 27.96
N GLU A 498 48.20 3.40 26.89
CA GLU A 498 49.42 4.22 26.97
C GLU A 498 49.52 5.19 25.79
N ALA A 499 49.43 6.50 26.12
CA ALA A 499 50.09 7.65 25.50
C ALA A 499 49.19 8.88 25.22
N THR A 500 49.12 9.77 26.23
CA THR A 500 49.09 11.27 26.15
C THR A 500 47.84 12.01 25.63
N PRO A 501 47.74 13.34 25.83
CA PRO A 501 47.54 14.05 27.11
C PRO A 501 46.20 14.84 27.14
N ALA A 502 45.83 15.31 28.33
CA ALA A 502 44.59 16.00 28.65
C ALA A 502 44.35 17.28 27.84
N SER A 503 43.34 17.31 26.94
CA SER A 503 42.66 18.56 26.53
C SER A 503 41.34 18.42 25.75
N VAL A 504 40.75 17.22 25.57
CA VAL A 504 39.41 17.10 24.94
C VAL A 504 38.43 16.45 25.90
N PRO A 505 37.30 17.11 26.25
CA PRO A 505 36.31 16.51 27.14
C PRO A 505 35.69 15.27 26.50
N SER A 506 35.85 14.11 27.16
CA SER A 506 35.42 12.80 26.71
C SER A 506 33.90 12.64 26.81
N LEU A 507 33.17 12.86 25.72
CA LEU A 507 31.76 12.45 25.60
C LEU A 507 31.64 10.92 25.75
N SER A 508 30.68 10.44 26.54
CA SER A 508 30.35 9.01 26.61
C SER A 508 29.94 8.51 25.21
N PRO A 509 30.30 7.28 24.79
CA PRO A 509 30.00 6.79 23.45
C PRO A 509 28.48 6.71 23.23
N LEU A 510 28.01 7.23 22.10
CA LEU A 510 26.59 7.14 21.73
C LEU A 510 26.22 5.69 21.40
N PRO A 511 25.13 5.12 21.97
CA PRO A 511 24.71 3.76 21.65
C PRO A 511 24.27 3.68 20.19
N SER A 512 24.63 2.60 19.49
CA SER A 512 24.21 2.39 18.09
C SER A 512 22.68 2.23 17.95
N PRO A 513 22.10 2.44 16.75
CA PRO A 513 20.69 2.13 16.50
C PRO A 513 20.30 0.68 16.87
N TYR A 514 21.18 -0.30 16.58
CA TYR A 514 20.90 -1.70 16.96
C TYR A 514 20.93 -1.90 18.48
N GLN A 515 21.85 -1.23 19.19
CA GLN A 515 21.87 -1.24 20.65
C GLN A 515 20.58 -0.67 21.24
N LEU A 516 20.15 0.50 20.73
CA LEU A 516 18.90 1.13 21.15
C LEU A 516 17.70 0.20 20.95
N TRP A 517 17.66 -0.53 19.84
CA TRP A 517 16.63 -1.52 19.58
C TRP A 517 16.67 -2.69 20.57
N CYS A 518 17.84 -3.30 20.83
CA CYS A 518 17.97 -4.39 21.79
C CYS A 518 17.53 -3.97 23.20
N GLU A 519 17.92 -2.77 23.63
CA GLU A 519 17.48 -2.17 24.89
C GLU A 519 15.95 -1.95 24.92
N ALA A 520 15.39 -1.32 23.88
CA ALA A 520 13.95 -1.09 23.74
C ALA A 520 13.12 -2.39 23.77
N ARG A 521 13.65 -3.43 23.13
CA ARG A 521 13.01 -4.74 23.00
C ARG A 521 13.05 -5.54 24.31
N GLY A 522 13.89 -5.14 25.27
CA GLY A 522 14.12 -5.83 26.53
C GLY A 522 15.03 -7.06 26.39
N VAL A 523 15.95 -7.03 25.43
CA VAL A 523 16.95 -8.08 25.16
C VAL A 523 18.36 -7.49 24.98
N PRO A 524 18.86 -6.66 25.92
CA PRO A 524 20.17 -6.01 25.80
C PRO A 524 21.31 -7.03 25.64
N GLU A 525 21.17 -8.23 26.17
CA GLU A 525 22.13 -9.33 26.05
C GLU A 525 22.29 -9.87 24.62
N ARG A 526 21.33 -9.57 23.72
CA ARG A 526 21.41 -9.93 22.28
C ARG A 526 22.28 -8.95 21.49
N TYR A 527 22.61 -7.79 22.05
CA TYR A 527 23.42 -6.79 21.36
C TYR A 527 24.87 -7.28 21.16
N SER A 528 25.39 -7.07 19.96
CA SER A 528 26.81 -7.16 19.65
C SER A 528 27.18 -6.05 18.66
N PRO A 529 28.41 -5.51 18.73
CA PRO A 529 28.88 -4.57 17.73
C PRO A 529 29.11 -5.31 16.40
N PHE A 530 28.70 -4.70 15.29
CA PHE A 530 28.83 -5.28 13.95
C PHE A 530 28.16 -6.66 13.81
N PRO A 531 26.86 -6.79 14.16
CA PRO A 531 26.17 -8.07 14.15
C PRO A 531 26.09 -8.66 12.73
N GLU A 532 25.91 -9.97 12.62
CA GLU A 532 25.37 -10.57 11.38
C GLU A 532 23.89 -10.21 11.24
N LEU A 533 23.41 -10.13 10.00
CA LEU A 533 22.00 -9.79 9.72
C LEU A 533 21.03 -10.80 10.36
N SER A 534 21.41 -12.08 10.41
CA SER A 534 20.68 -13.16 11.09
C SER A 534 20.43 -12.86 12.59
N PHE A 535 21.40 -12.25 13.29
CA PHE A 535 21.25 -11.90 14.69
C PHE A 535 20.32 -10.70 14.89
N VAL A 536 20.34 -9.73 13.98
CA VAL A 536 19.37 -8.63 13.98
C VAL A 536 17.97 -9.17 13.75
N LEU A 537 17.79 -10.05 12.75
CA LEU A 537 16.52 -10.72 12.45
C LEU A 537 15.97 -11.51 13.64
N ALA A 538 16.84 -12.22 14.37
CA ALA A 538 16.44 -12.98 15.56
C ALA A 538 15.90 -12.11 16.71
N THR A 539 16.09 -10.78 16.66
CA THR A 539 15.51 -9.84 17.64
C THR A 539 14.13 -9.31 17.24
N LEU A 540 13.69 -9.54 16.00
CA LEU A 540 12.40 -9.05 15.53
C LEU A 540 11.23 -9.77 16.24
N PRO A 541 10.08 -9.09 16.40
CA PRO A 541 8.87 -9.76 16.86
C PRO A 541 8.45 -10.85 15.86
N VAL A 542 8.09 -12.02 16.38
CA VAL A 542 7.86 -13.22 15.59
C VAL A 542 6.42 -13.27 15.08
N PHE A 543 6.26 -13.33 13.77
CA PHE A 543 4.96 -13.39 13.07
C PHE A 543 5.05 -14.35 11.89
N THR A 544 3.98 -15.11 11.68
CA THR A 544 3.74 -15.90 10.47
C THR A 544 2.72 -15.17 9.61
N THR A 545 3.09 -14.83 8.39
CA THR A 545 2.26 -14.03 7.48
C THR A 545 2.15 -14.71 6.12
N LEU A 546 0.96 -14.72 5.53
CA LEU A 546 0.76 -15.19 4.17
C LEU A 546 1.39 -14.19 3.17
N PRO A 547 2.40 -14.58 2.37
CA PRO A 547 2.98 -13.70 1.36
C PRO A 547 1.97 -13.34 0.28
N VAL A 548 2.03 -12.12 -0.24
CA VAL A 548 1.10 -11.64 -1.29
C VAL A 548 1.29 -12.41 -2.61
N SER A 549 2.50 -12.85 -2.89
CA SER A 549 2.86 -13.66 -4.06
C SER A 549 2.45 -15.13 -3.93
N ALA A 550 2.03 -15.60 -2.76
CA ALA A 550 1.59 -16.97 -2.56
C ALA A 550 0.30 -17.26 -3.38
N LYS A 551 0.18 -18.48 -3.91
CA LYS A 551 -1.02 -18.90 -4.68
C LYS A 551 -2.27 -18.89 -3.79
N GLU A 552 -2.08 -19.21 -2.53
CA GLU A 552 -3.10 -19.22 -1.47
C GLU A 552 -3.61 -17.82 -1.13
N ALA A 553 -2.86 -16.76 -1.46
CA ALA A 553 -3.29 -15.37 -1.30
C ALA A 553 -4.26 -14.92 -2.40
N VAL A 554 -4.46 -15.74 -3.45
CA VAL A 554 -5.48 -15.50 -4.48
C VAL A 554 -6.72 -16.32 -4.15
N PHE A 555 -7.87 -15.66 -4.18
CA PHE A 555 -9.18 -16.29 -4.03
C PHE A 555 -10.00 -16.11 -5.33
N PRO A 556 -10.56 -17.20 -5.90
CA PRO A 556 -11.33 -17.14 -7.13
C PRO A 556 -12.76 -16.63 -6.87
N LEU A 557 -12.89 -15.34 -6.60
CA LEU A 557 -14.19 -14.70 -6.36
C LEU A 557 -15.03 -14.69 -7.64
N ARG A 558 -16.28 -15.19 -7.56
CA ARG A 558 -17.22 -15.19 -8.69
C ARG A 558 -18.21 -14.03 -8.60
N CYS A 559 -18.56 -13.63 -7.38
CA CYS A 559 -19.43 -12.50 -7.12
C CYS A 559 -18.84 -11.19 -7.67
N THR A 560 -19.63 -10.45 -8.46
CA THR A 560 -19.26 -9.15 -9.02
C THR A 560 -19.70 -7.96 -8.17
N ASP A 561 -20.66 -8.16 -7.27
CA ASP A 561 -21.20 -7.15 -6.35
C ASP A 561 -20.42 -7.19 -5.02
N LEU A 562 -19.34 -6.39 -4.93
CA LEU A 562 -18.46 -6.36 -3.76
C LEU A 562 -19.16 -5.92 -2.46
N PRO A 563 -20.01 -4.87 -2.44
CA PRO A 563 -20.81 -4.54 -1.26
C PRO A 563 -21.62 -5.74 -0.75
N ARG A 564 -22.34 -6.44 -1.64
CA ARG A 564 -23.12 -7.63 -1.26
C ARG A 564 -22.24 -8.78 -0.78
N PHE A 565 -21.09 -9.00 -1.43
CA PHE A 565 -20.12 -10.00 -0.98
C PHE A 565 -19.63 -9.74 0.44
N LYS A 566 -19.20 -8.51 0.72
CA LYS A 566 -18.71 -8.13 2.05
C LYS A 566 -19.82 -8.25 3.10
N ALA A 567 -21.06 -7.88 2.76
CA ALA A 567 -22.22 -8.10 3.63
C ALA A 567 -22.44 -9.58 3.95
N ALA A 568 -22.40 -10.44 2.94
CA ALA A 568 -22.50 -11.89 3.15
C ALA A 568 -21.34 -12.40 4.03
N TYR A 569 -20.13 -11.91 3.83
CA TYR A 569 -18.96 -12.27 4.63
C TYR A 569 -19.10 -11.88 6.10
N GLU A 570 -19.56 -10.66 6.41
CA GLU A 570 -19.80 -10.23 7.79
C GLU A 570 -20.82 -11.12 8.51
N GLN A 571 -21.92 -11.47 7.82
CA GLN A 571 -22.95 -12.36 8.37
C GLN A 571 -22.38 -13.77 8.66
N VAL A 572 -21.61 -14.32 7.72
CA VAL A 572 -20.92 -15.62 7.90
C VAL A 572 -19.95 -15.54 9.07
N PHE A 573 -19.10 -14.51 9.09
CA PHE A 573 -18.09 -14.32 10.14
C PHE A 573 -18.71 -14.22 11.54
N TRP A 574 -19.80 -13.45 11.70
CA TRP A 574 -20.50 -13.31 12.98
C TRP A 574 -20.97 -14.67 13.53
N ARG A 575 -21.66 -15.45 12.69
CA ARG A 575 -22.12 -16.80 13.05
C ARG A 575 -20.95 -17.71 13.43
N GLU A 576 -19.91 -17.70 12.61
CA GLU A 576 -18.72 -18.54 12.78
C GLU A 576 -17.94 -18.20 14.05
N TRP A 577 -17.87 -16.91 14.40
CA TRP A 577 -17.25 -16.40 15.63
C TRP A 577 -17.97 -16.95 16.86
N GLU A 578 -19.30 -16.89 16.92
CA GLU A 578 -20.06 -17.37 18.08
C GLU A 578 -19.82 -18.86 18.36
N THR A 579 -19.66 -19.67 17.31
CA THR A 579 -19.33 -21.10 17.44
C THR A 579 -17.87 -21.34 17.86
N ARG A 580 -16.92 -20.47 17.47
CA ARG A 580 -15.48 -20.72 17.61
C ARG A 580 -14.78 -19.92 18.70
N LYS A 581 -15.40 -18.89 19.27
CA LYS A 581 -14.79 -17.99 20.26
C LYS A 581 -14.14 -18.70 21.45
N GLY A 582 -14.71 -19.83 21.89
CA GLY A 582 -14.12 -20.68 22.94
C GLY A 582 -12.76 -21.25 22.53
N TYR A 583 -12.71 -21.93 21.37
CA TYR A 583 -11.47 -22.46 20.80
C TYR A 583 -10.44 -21.37 20.53
N LEU A 584 -10.86 -20.24 19.94
CA LEU A 584 -9.96 -19.13 19.62
C LEU A 584 -9.33 -18.52 20.89
N ARG A 585 -10.10 -18.41 21.98
CA ARG A 585 -9.59 -17.97 23.28
C ARG A 585 -8.58 -18.95 23.85
N GLU A 586 -8.95 -20.22 23.94
CA GLU A 586 -8.13 -21.25 24.60
C GLU A 586 -6.85 -21.58 23.81
N ARG A 587 -6.96 -21.69 22.48
CA ARG A 587 -5.85 -22.12 21.61
C ARG A 587 -4.97 -20.97 21.14
N LEU A 588 -5.56 -19.82 20.81
CA LEU A 588 -4.87 -18.70 20.15
C LEU A 588 -4.73 -17.46 21.04
N GLY A 589 -5.35 -17.45 22.22
CA GLY A 589 -5.39 -16.26 23.08
C GLY A 589 -6.17 -15.09 22.49
N ILE A 590 -7.10 -15.38 21.57
CA ILE A 590 -7.94 -14.37 20.92
C ILE A 590 -9.22 -14.20 21.77
N GLU A 591 -9.36 -13.04 22.40
CA GLU A 591 -10.48 -12.72 23.29
C GLU A 591 -11.60 -11.99 22.57
N CYS A 592 -11.23 -11.07 21.68
CA CYS A 592 -12.18 -10.24 20.94
C CYS A 592 -11.66 -9.92 19.54
N TRP A 593 -12.50 -9.24 18.75
CA TRP A 593 -12.18 -8.83 17.40
C TRP A 593 -12.77 -7.46 17.08
N GLU A 594 -12.22 -6.82 16.06
CA GLU A 594 -12.73 -5.61 15.43
C GLU A 594 -12.71 -5.75 13.92
N GLU A 595 -13.74 -5.24 13.25
CA GLU A 595 -13.68 -5.03 11.81
C GLU A 595 -13.14 -3.64 11.52
N ILE A 596 -12.27 -3.55 10.51
CA ILE A 596 -11.67 -2.31 10.04
C ILE A 596 -11.78 -2.26 8.52
N ASN A 597 -12.36 -1.17 8.03
CA ASN A 597 -12.48 -0.86 6.61
C ASN A 597 -11.50 0.25 6.23
N TYR A 598 -10.76 0.05 5.14
CA TYR A 598 -9.71 0.95 4.65
C TYR A 598 -10.07 1.52 3.29
N GLU A 599 -10.24 2.83 3.20
CA GLU A 599 -10.67 3.52 1.98
C GLU A 599 -9.84 4.79 1.78
N GLY A 600 -8.95 4.76 0.78
CA GLY A 600 -7.97 5.82 0.57
C GLY A 600 -7.09 6.05 1.80
N LEU A 601 -7.20 7.23 2.40
CA LEU A 601 -6.44 7.65 3.58
C LEU A 601 -7.16 7.36 4.91
N GLU A 602 -8.40 6.90 4.85
CA GLU A 602 -9.26 6.75 6.02
C GLU A 602 -9.31 5.29 6.50
N GLU A 603 -9.20 5.14 7.81
CA GLU A 603 -9.47 3.90 8.55
C GLU A 603 -10.81 4.06 9.29
N ARG A 604 -11.70 3.09 9.15
CA ARG A 604 -13.02 3.08 9.80
C ARG A 604 -13.21 1.78 10.56
N VAL A 605 -13.30 1.88 11.88
CA VAL A 605 -13.51 0.72 12.76
C VAL A 605 -15.01 0.53 12.98
N GLY A 606 -15.51 -0.63 12.59
CA GLY A 606 -16.91 -1.02 12.76
C GLY A 606 -17.37 -2.00 11.68
N VAL A 607 -18.52 -2.60 11.95
CA VAL A 607 -19.13 -3.66 11.15
C VAL A 607 -20.32 -3.09 10.41
N GLY A 608 -20.47 -3.47 9.15
CA GLY A 608 -21.56 -3.02 8.31
C GLY A 608 -21.20 -1.82 7.45
N PRO A 609 -22.08 -1.48 6.50
CA PRO A 609 -21.77 -0.51 5.48
C PRO A 609 -21.69 0.93 5.99
N SER A 610 -22.29 1.28 7.15
CA SER A 610 -22.12 2.62 7.73
C SER A 610 -20.65 2.97 8.02
N PHE A 611 -19.78 1.96 8.13
CA PHE A 611 -18.33 2.09 8.30
C PHE A 611 -17.54 2.01 6.98
N ARG A 612 -18.21 2.04 5.84
CA ARG A 612 -17.61 2.08 4.49
C ARG A 612 -18.08 3.34 3.75
N ARG A 613 -17.54 3.63 2.57
CA ARG A 613 -17.89 4.78 1.73
C ARG A 613 -17.86 4.43 0.24
N GLY A 614 -18.58 5.24 -0.54
CA GLY A 614 -18.53 5.21 -2.00
C GLY A 614 -18.80 3.81 -2.58
N GLY A 615 -17.86 3.32 -3.40
CA GLY A 615 -17.97 2.02 -4.07
C GLY A 615 -17.61 0.80 -3.20
N GLU A 616 -17.20 0.99 -1.94
CA GLU A 616 -16.84 -0.06 -0.97
C GLU A 616 -15.77 -1.05 -1.48
N LYS A 617 -14.87 -0.57 -2.34
CA LYS A 617 -13.82 -1.39 -2.99
C LYS A 617 -12.57 -1.55 -2.11
N GLY A 618 -12.49 -0.79 -1.02
CA GLY A 618 -11.37 -0.77 -0.08
C GLY A 618 -11.15 -2.11 0.63
N GLY A 619 -10.03 -2.23 1.34
CA GLY A 619 -9.70 -3.43 2.12
C GLY A 619 -10.62 -3.61 3.33
N LEU A 620 -10.96 -4.87 3.64
CA LEU A 620 -11.68 -5.24 4.86
C LEU A 620 -10.76 -6.13 5.70
N LYS A 621 -10.60 -5.78 6.98
CA LYS A 621 -9.80 -6.51 7.95
C LYS A 621 -10.64 -6.92 9.15
N ILE A 622 -10.55 -8.18 9.53
CA ILE A 622 -10.93 -8.65 10.87
C ILE A 622 -9.66 -8.71 11.72
N LEU A 623 -9.52 -7.81 12.68
CA LEU A 623 -8.41 -7.76 13.62
C LEU A 623 -8.78 -8.51 14.90
N PHE A 624 -8.07 -9.59 15.19
CA PHE A 624 -8.20 -10.34 16.44
C PHE A 624 -7.30 -9.77 17.53
N LYS A 625 -7.82 -9.64 18.75
CA LYS A 625 -7.12 -9.04 19.89
C LYS A 625 -7.10 -9.95 21.12
N ASP A 626 -6.05 -9.79 21.93
CA ASP A 626 -5.95 -10.41 23.25
C ASP A 626 -6.80 -9.66 24.30
N SER A 627 -6.79 -10.15 25.54
CA SER A 627 -7.53 -9.57 26.67
C SER A 627 -7.07 -8.16 27.08
N VAL A 628 -5.89 -7.72 26.65
CA VAL A 628 -5.33 -6.39 26.90
C VAL A 628 -5.56 -5.46 25.69
N GLY A 629 -6.12 -5.98 24.59
CA GLY A 629 -6.44 -5.23 23.39
C GLY A 629 -5.33 -5.19 22.34
N ASN A 630 -4.25 -5.97 22.48
CA ASN A 630 -3.20 -6.04 21.47
C ASN A 630 -3.64 -6.95 20.31
N GLY A 631 -3.39 -6.52 19.07
CA GLY A 631 -3.62 -7.35 17.89
C GLY A 631 -2.78 -8.64 17.93
N LYS A 632 -3.42 -9.81 17.82
CA LYS A 632 -2.82 -11.15 17.82
C LYS A 632 -2.71 -11.74 16.42
N ALA A 633 -3.73 -11.49 15.60
CA ALA A 633 -3.82 -11.97 14.23
C ALA A 633 -4.79 -11.09 13.45
N PHE A 634 -4.78 -11.17 12.12
CA PHE A 634 -5.86 -10.63 11.31
C PHE A 634 -6.20 -11.51 10.12
N LEU A 635 -7.44 -11.37 9.65
CA LEU A 635 -7.89 -11.81 8.33
C LEU A 635 -8.11 -10.57 7.48
N TRP A 636 -7.63 -10.55 6.25
CA TRP A 636 -7.76 -9.41 5.35
C TRP A 636 -8.20 -9.85 3.96
N MET A 637 -8.96 -9.00 3.27
CA MET A 637 -9.37 -9.21 1.89
C MET A 637 -9.59 -7.92 1.10
N ARG A 638 -9.32 -7.97 -0.21
CA ARG A 638 -9.58 -6.86 -1.15
C ARG A 638 -9.59 -7.34 -2.61
N LYS A 639 -10.39 -6.70 -3.46
CA LYS A 639 -10.24 -6.82 -4.92
C LYS A 639 -9.04 -6.01 -5.40
N SER A 640 -8.12 -6.61 -6.14
CA SER A 640 -6.96 -5.89 -6.68
C SER A 640 -7.42 -4.78 -7.63
N GLY A 641 -6.76 -3.61 -7.53
CA GLY A 641 -7.00 -2.46 -8.42
C GLY A 641 -6.17 -2.51 -9.71
N THR A 642 -5.10 -3.31 -9.73
CA THR A 642 -4.16 -3.40 -10.86
C THR A 642 -4.22 -4.74 -11.59
N GLU A 643 -4.83 -5.75 -10.96
CA GLU A 643 -4.92 -7.11 -11.48
C GLU A 643 -6.37 -7.62 -11.32
N PRO A 644 -6.85 -8.51 -12.21
CA PRO A 644 -8.21 -9.05 -12.14
C PRO A 644 -8.34 -10.18 -11.09
N VAL A 645 -7.83 -9.95 -9.87
CA VAL A 645 -7.78 -10.97 -8.80
C VAL A 645 -8.38 -10.45 -7.49
N PHE A 646 -8.90 -11.36 -6.67
CA PHE A 646 -9.30 -11.07 -5.29
C PHE A 646 -8.22 -11.62 -4.34
N ARG A 647 -7.65 -10.74 -3.52
CA ARG A 647 -6.52 -11.03 -2.65
C ARG A 647 -6.99 -11.23 -1.21
N ILE A 648 -6.37 -12.18 -0.53
CA ILE A 648 -6.60 -12.48 0.89
C ILE A 648 -5.26 -12.57 1.61
N LEU A 649 -5.22 -12.11 2.86
CA LEU A 649 -4.04 -12.22 3.70
C LEU A 649 -4.43 -12.68 5.10
N VAL A 650 -3.52 -13.42 5.73
CA VAL A 650 -3.57 -13.82 7.13
C VAL A 650 -2.23 -13.51 7.76
N ASP A 651 -2.25 -12.89 8.93
CA ASP A 651 -1.08 -12.58 9.74
C ASP A 651 -1.35 -13.04 11.17
N MET A 652 -0.38 -13.70 11.80
CA MET A 652 -0.53 -14.25 13.14
C MET A 652 0.78 -14.12 13.93
N GLU A 653 0.68 -13.67 15.18
CA GLU A 653 1.80 -13.63 16.10
C GLU A 653 2.26 -15.06 16.48
N GLY A 654 3.55 -15.34 16.34
CA GLY A 654 4.15 -16.65 16.61
C GLY A 654 4.47 -17.48 15.35
N LEU A 655 4.90 -18.73 15.58
CA LEU A 655 5.35 -19.69 14.54
C LEU A 655 4.48 -20.96 14.47
N ASP A 656 3.34 -20.99 15.16
CA ASP A 656 2.51 -22.20 15.21
C ASP A 656 1.82 -22.45 13.85
N SER A 657 2.42 -23.34 13.05
CA SER A 657 1.97 -23.64 11.69
C SER A 657 0.54 -24.18 11.63
N ASP A 658 0.14 -24.94 12.64
CA ASP A 658 -1.19 -25.56 12.69
C ASP A 658 -2.25 -24.50 12.93
N SER A 659 -1.99 -23.58 13.86
CA SER A 659 -2.85 -22.43 14.14
C SER A 659 -2.95 -21.48 12.96
N PHE A 660 -1.83 -21.20 12.29
CA PHE A 660 -1.84 -20.38 11.08
C PHE A 660 -2.66 -21.03 9.96
N THR A 661 -2.44 -22.33 9.71
CA THR A 661 -3.17 -23.10 8.70
C THR A 661 -4.66 -23.15 9.02
N TYR A 662 -5.01 -23.31 10.30
CA TYR A 662 -6.39 -23.25 10.77
C TYR A 662 -7.04 -21.90 10.41
N LEU A 663 -6.42 -20.77 10.77
CA LEU A 663 -6.95 -19.43 10.47
C LEU A 663 -7.09 -19.18 8.96
N LEU A 664 -6.11 -19.61 8.16
CA LEU A 664 -6.17 -19.49 6.70
C LEU A 664 -7.30 -20.33 6.10
N SER A 665 -7.44 -21.59 6.53
CA SER A 665 -8.51 -22.46 6.05
C SER A 665 -9.89 -21.91 6.45
N TRP A 666 -10.00 -21.37 7.67
CA TRP A 666 -11.23 -20.78 8.18
C TRP A 666 -11.61 -19.54 7.38
N HIS A 667 -10.66 -18.63 7.13
CA HIS A 667 -10.87 -17.47 6.26
C HIS A 667 -11.38 -17.88 4.88
N ARG A 668 -10.69 -18.83 4.22
CA ARG A 668 -11.07 -19.32 2.89
C ARG A 668 -12.45 -19.97 2.87
N SER A 669 -12.80 -20.72 3.92
CA SER A 669 -14.14 -21.31 4.07
C SER A 669 -15.22 -20.24 4.17
N MET A 670 -15.01 -19.20 4.99
CA MET A 670 -15.96 -18.10 5.13
C MET A 670 -16.15 -17.32 3.83
N LEU A 671 -15.06 -17.08 3.10
CA LEU A 671 -15.09 -16.43 1.78
C LEU A 671 -15.86 -17.28 0.75
N GLN A 672 -15.67 -18.60 0.75
CA GLN A 672 -16.37 -19.51 -0.16
C GLN A 672 -17.88 -19.52 0.10
N GLU A 673 -18.29 -19.56 1.36
CA GLU A 673 -19.70 -19.46 1.73
C GLU A 673 -20.29 -18.09 1.35
N ALA A 674 -19.56 -17.00 1.65
CA ALA A 674 -19.99 -15.65 1.28
C ALA A 674 -20.14 -15.47 -0.25
N ASP A 675 -19.22 -16.03 -1.04
CA ASP A 675 -19.28 -15.99 -2.51
C ASP A 675 -20.47 -16.79 -3.04
N GLN A 676 -20.73 -17.99 -2.48
CA GLN A 676 -21.91 -18.79 -2.84
C GLN A 676 -23.21 -18.05 -2.53
N ARG A 677 -23.29 -17.41 -1.35
CA ARG A 677 -24.46 -16.67 -0.91
C ARG A 677 -24.68 -15.39 -1.72
N CYS A 678 -23.61 -14.67 -2.08
CA CYS A 678 -23.71 -13.56 -3.03
C CYS A 678 -24.24 -14.01 -4.40
N MET A 679 -23.79 -15.17 -4.89
CA MET A 679 -24.14 -15.65 -6.22
C MET A 679 -25.58 -16.14 -6.36
N HIS A 680 -26.22 -16.53 -5.26
CA HIS A 680 -27.64 -16.86 -5.26
C HIS A 680 -28.45 -15.56 -5.44
N LYS A 681 -28.97 -15.34 -6.65
CA LYS A 681 -30.02 -14.33 -6.93
C LYS A 681 -31.37 -14.74 -6.32
N SER A 682 -31.38 -15.30 -5.12
CA SER A 682 -32.59 -15.39 -4.32
C SER A 682 -32.94 -13.99 -3.81
N GLU A 683 -34.24 -13.73 -3.63
CA GLU A 683 -34.69 -12.60 -2.83
C GLU A 683 -33.95 -12.55 -1.49
N PRO A 684 -33.76 -11.36 -0.87
CA PRO A 684 -33.14 -11.23 0.45
C PRO A 684 -33.82 -12.18 1.44
N ASP A 685 -33.01 -12.95 2.17
CA ASP A 685 -33.52 -13.78 3.26
C ASP A 685 -33.77 -12.95 4.53
N ALA A 686 -34.29 -13.59 5.58
CA ALA A 686 -34.53 -12.91 6.85
C ALA A 686 -33.24 -12.29 7.42
N MET A 687 -32.08 -12.93 7.28
CA MET A 687 -30.81 -12.39 7.79
C MET A 687 -30.34 -11.17 7.00
N ASP A 688 -30.57 -11.14 5.68
CA ASP A 688 -30.28 -9.96 4.86
C ASP A 688 -31.12 -8.76 5.31
N LEU A 689 -32.41 -8.96 5.62
CA LEU A 689 -33.28 -7.91 6.15
C LEU A 689 -32.74 -7.35 7.48
N PHE A 690 -32.41 -8.23 8.43
CA PHE A 690 -31.85 -7.81 9.72
C PHE A 690 -30.49 -7.10 9.56
N TYR A 691 -29.65 -7.58 8.64
CA TYR A 691 -28.39 -6.96 8.30
C TYR A 691 -28.57 -5.54 7.76
N TYR A 692 -29.39 -5.36 6.71
CA TYR A 692 -29.56 -4.04 6.09
C TYR A 692 -30.31 -3.05 6.99
N LEU A 693 -31.25 -3.49 7.83
CA LEU A 693 -31.87 -2.61 8.82
C LEU A 693 -30.88 -2.18 9.91
N SER A 694 -30.05 -3.12 10.40
CA SER A 694 -28.99 -2.82 11.37
C SER A 694 -27.94 -1.87 10.80
N ALA A 695 -27.61 -2.05 9.52
CA ALA A 695 -26.66 -1.24 8.77
C ALA A 695 -27.06 0.25 8.63
N LEU A 696 -28.36 0.56 8.63
CA LEU A 696 -28.85 1.94 8.56
C LEU A 696 -28.54 2.73 9.84
N ILE A 697 -28.36 2.05 10.98
CA ILE A 697 -28.02 2.69 12.25
C ILE A 697 -26.65 3.36 12.13
N GLY A 698 -26.61 4.67 12.38
CA GLY A 698 -25.41 5.49 12.27
C GLY A 698 -25.15 6.11 10.90
N MET A 699 -26.01 5.85 9.90
CA MET A 699 -25.92 6.50 8.59
C MET A 699 -26.56 7.89 8.62
N GLN A 700 -25.96 8.83 7.89
CA GLN A 700 -26.57 10.13 7.58
C GLN A 700 -27.71 9.90 6.59
N VAL A 701 -28.84 10.56 6.78
CA VAL A 701 -30.05 10.33 5.97
C VAL A 701 -29.84 10.69 4.48
N GLU A 702 -28.87 11.55 4.19
CA GLU A 702 -28.44 11.94 2.83
C GLU A 702 -27.43 10.96 2.20
N ASP A 703 -27.04 9.88 2.88
CA ASP A 703 -26.11 8.90 2.31
C ASP A 703 -26.77 8.12 1.15
N ASP A 704 -26.26 8.32 -0.06
CA ASP A 704 -26.77 7.72 -1.31
C ASP A 704 -26.92 6.19 -1.24
N ARG A 705 -26.17 5.51 -0.36
CA ARG A 705 -26.22 4.05 -0.22
C ARG A 705 -27.47 3.57 0.51
N ILE A 706 -28.13 4.43 1.29
CA ILE A 706 -29.41 4.11 1.93
C ILE A 706 -30.40 3.64 0.87
N HIS A 707 -30.47 4.33 -0.28
CA HIS A 707 -31.34 3.94 -1.39
C HIS A 707 -31.10 2.50 -1.84
N ARG A 708 -29.83 2.09 -1.97
CA ARG A 708 -29.47 0.72 -2.35
C ARG A 708 -29.92 -0.29 -1.30
N TYR A 709 -29.74 0.00 -0.02
CA TYR A 709 -30.19 -0.89 1.06
C TYR A 709 -31.71 -0.99 1.10
N LEU A 710 -32.40 0.13 1.00
CA LEU A 710 -33.86 0.17 0.91
C LEU A 710 -34.37 -0.58 -0.34
N GLU A 711 -33.70 -0.46 -1.49
CA GLU A 711 -34.05 -1.21 -2.71
C GLU A 711 -33.85 -2.72 -2.54
N LEU A 712 -32.77 -3.15 -1.87
CA LEU A 712 -32.58 -4.56 -1.50
C LEU A 712 -33.71 -5.04 -0.59
N LEU A 713 -34.26 -4.17 0.27
CA LEU A 713 -35.47 -4.44 1.05
C LEU A 713 -36.78 -4.27 0.25
N SER A 714 -36.70 -3.89 -1.03
CA SER A 714 -37.81 -3.57 -1.94
C SER A 714 -38.69 -2.39 -1.52
N ILE A 715 -38.09 -1.45 -0.80
CA ILE A 715 -38.69 -0.15 -0.47
C ILE A 715 -38.46 0.78 -1.66
N LYS A 716 -39.56 1.33 -2.20
CA LYS A 716 -39.51 2.12 -3.45
C LYS A 716 -38.77 3.45 -3.26
N GLU A 717 -37.85 3.76 -4.18
CA GLU A 717 -37.05 5.01 -4.23
C GLU A 717 -37.88 6.30 -4.10
N LYS A 718 -39.06 6.33 -4.75
CA LYS A 718 -39.98 7.48 -4.68
C LYS A 718 -40.44 7.76 -3.25
N ALA A 719 -40.59 6.74 -2.41
CA ALA A 719 -41.01 6.92 -1.03
C ALA A 719 -39.93 7.65 -0.22
N TRP A 720 -38.66 7.24 -0.36
CA TRP A 720 -37.53 7.84 0.37
C TRP A 720 -37.25 9.29 -0.08
N SER A 721 -37.25 9.53 -1.39
CA SER A 721 -36.98 10.87 -1.94
C SER A 721 -38.03 11.91 -1.52
N SER A 722 -39.30 11.50 -1.42
CA SER A 722 -40.38 12.37 -0.91
C SER A 722 -40.27 12.66 0.59
N LEU A 723 -39.68 11.74 1.37
CA LEU A 723 -39.46 11.90 2.82
C LEU A 723 -38.34 12.89 3.13
N LEU A 724 -37.24 12.85 2.36
CA LEU A 724 -36.14 13.82 2.50
C LEU A 724 -36.58 15.26 2.18
N ALA A 725 -37.59 15.43 1.33
CA ALA A 725 -38.13 16.74 0.98
C ALA A 725 -39.01 17.35 2.10
N SER A 726 -39.47 16.57 3.09
CA SER A 726 -40.20 17.07 4.25
C SER A 726 -39.26 17.37 5.42
N THR A 727 -38.55 18.50 5.34
CA THR A 727 -37.55 18.92 6.31
C THR A 727 -38.19 19.55 7.55
N ASP A 728 -38.46 18.77 8.61
CA ASP A 728 -38.40 19.25 10.03
C ASP A 728 -38.73 18.18 11.10
N SER A 729 -38.91 16.90 10.76
CA SER A 729 -39.29 15.88 11.73
C SER A 729 -38.11 15.04 12.22
N ARG A 730 -37.96 14.91 13.56
CA ARG A 730 -37.07 13.91 14.20
C ARG A 730 -37.41 12.47 13.83
N TYR A 731 -38.58 12.25 13.24
CA TYR A 731 -39.04 10.96 12.75
C TYR A 731 -39.27 11.00 11.25
N LEU A 732 -38.74 10.03 10.52
CA LEU A 732 -39.11 9.77 9.13
C LEU A 732 -39.92 8.48 9.09
N SER A 733 -41.12 8.53 8.51
CA SER A 733 -42.05 7.39 8.52
C SER A 733 -42.38 6.97 7.10
N ILE A 734 -42.39 5.66 6.86
CA ILE A 734 -42.93 5.03 5.65
C ILE A 734 -44.13 4.16 6.07
N PRO A 735 -45.29 4.76 6.42
CA PRO A 735 -46.44 4.03 6.92
C PRO A 735 -46.90 2.83 6.09
N PRO A 736 -46.96 2.92 4.73
CA PRO A 736 -47.40 1.79 3.89
C PRO A 736 -46.42 0.61 3.86
N GLN A 737 -45.26 0.74 4.52
CA GLN A 737 -44.23 -0.29 4.61
C GLN A 737 -43.97 -0.67 6.07
N GLY A 738 -44.71 -0.14 7.05
CA GLY A 738 -44.46 -0.44 8.46
C GLY A 738 -43.05 -0.07 8.92
N LEU A 739 -42.47 1.02 8.41
CA LEU A 739 -41.11 1.47 8.75
C LEU A 739 -41.11 2.88 9.33
N GLN A 740 -40.30 3.09 10.36
CA GLN A 740 -40.04 4.41 10.91
C GLN A 740 -38.58 4.54 11.34
N PHE A 741 -38.01 5.74 11.18
CA PHE A 741 -36.64 6.09 11.53
C PHE A 741 -36.67 7.21 12.56
N LEU A 742 -35.87 7.09 13.61
CA LEU A 742 -35.59 8.18 14.55
C LEU A 742 -34.22 8.77 14.23
N LEU A 743 -34.18 10.08 13.99
CA LEU A 743 -32.97 10.84 13.71
C LEU A 743 -32.49 11.59 14.95
N ASP A 744 -31.18 11.73 15.09
CA ASP A 744 -30.60 12.73 15.99
C ASP A 744 -30.61 14.14 15.37
N PRO A 745 -30.26 15.20 16.12
CA PRO A 745 -30.26 16.56 15.60
C PRO A 745 -29.29 16.81 14.43
N SER A 746 -28.36 15.89 14.15
CA SER A 746 -27.43 15.99 13.03
C SER A 746 -27.92 15.31 11.75
N GLY A 747 -29.09 14.65 11.79
CA GLY A 747 -29.62 13.89 10.65
C GLY A 747 -29.18 12.42 10.62
N CYS A 748 -28.54 11.93 11.68
CA CYS A 748 -28.06 10.55 11.75
C CYS A 748 -29.16 9.61 12.27
N ILE A 749 -29.33 8.45 11.63
CA ILE A 749 -30.32 7.43 12.03
C ILE A 749 -29.87 6.75 13.33
N GLN A 750 -30.64 6.94 14.41
CA GLN A 750 -30.38 6.36 15.73
C GLN A 750 -31.15 5.06 15.97
N THR A 751 -32.39 5.00 15.48
CA THR A 751 -33.28 3.85 15.67
C THR A 751 -34.08 3.58 14.41
N VAL A 752 -34.28 2.30 14.08
CA VAL A 752 -35.20 1.84 13.04
C VAL A 752 -36.30 1.00 13.69
N PHE A 753 -37.55 1.31 13.39
CA PHE A 753 -38.72 0.56 13.82
C PHE A 753 -39.31 -0.17 12.62
N LEU A 754 -39.53 -1.48 12.79
CA LEU A 754 -40.19 -2.34 11.82
C LEU A 754 -41.46 -2.91 12.46
N TYR A 755 -42.62 -2.53 11.92
CA TYR A 755 -43.93 -3.00 12.36
C TYR A 755 -44.29 -4.26 11.58
N VAL A 756 -44.28 -5.41 12.25
CA VAL A 756 -44.58 -6.72 11.65
C VAL A 756 -46.09 -6.99 11.67
N GLN A 757 -46.80 -6.39 12.63
CA GLN A 757 -48.26 -6.34 12.66
C GLN A 757 -48.75 -4.90 12.48
N PRO A 758 -50.00 -4.70 11.99
CA PRO A 758 -50.57 -3.37 11.89
C PRO A 758 -50.62 -2.69 13.26
N GLU A 759 -50.14 -1.46 13.30
CA GLU A 759 -50.19 -0.56 14.46
C GLU A 759 -50.91 0.74 14.03
N GLU A 760 -51.43 1.53 14.96
CA GLU A 760 -52.21 2.71 14.61
C GLU A 760 -51.38 3.67 13.73
N GLY A 761 -51.83 3.86 12.48
CA GLY A 761 -51.14 4.68 11.49
C GLY A 761 -49.99 4.00 10.73
N PHE A 762 -49.73 2.70 10.93
CA PHE A 762 -48.72 1.92 10.21
C PHE A 762 -49.27 0.57 9.71
N ASP A 763 -49.09 0.28 8.41
CA ASP A 763 -49.39 -1.03 7.87
C ASP A 763 -48.34 -2.06 8.32
N SER A 764 -48.70 -3.34 8.32
CA SER A 764 -47.72 -4.41 8.52
C SER A 764 -46.68 -4.40 7.39
N PHE A 765 -45.42 -4.68 7.71
CA PHE A 765 -44.36 -4.85 6.72
C PHE A 765 -44.81 -5.81 5.60
N PRO A 766 -44.86 -5.37 4.33
CA PRO A 766 -45.67 -6.02 3.30
C PRO A 766 -45.11 -7.33 2.76
N ARG A 767 -43.85 -7.69 3.10
CA ARG A 767 -43.28 -8.97 2.68
C ARG A 767 -43.79 -10.11 3.59
N THR A 768 -44.68 -10.93 3.06
CA THR A 768 -44.66 -12.37 3.36
C THR A 768 -43.56 -12.98 2.48
N LEU A 769 -42.49 -13.49 3.09
CA LEU A 769 -41.29 -13.95 2.38
C LEU A 769 -41.58 -15.03 1.31
N PRO A 770 -40.72 -15.18 0.29
CA PRO A 770 -40.84 -16.27 -0.69
C PRO A 770 -40.72 -17.65 -0.01
N PRO A 771 -41.26 -18.71 -0.64
CA PRO A 771 -41.63 -19.97 0.02
C PRO A 771 -40.48 -20.88 0.49
N SER A 772 -39.24 -20.40 0.56
CA SER A 772 -38.08 -21.24 0.96
C SER A 772 -37.35 -20.81 2.25
N ILE A 773 -37.50 -19.57 2.75
CA ILE A 773 -36.98 -19.17 4.07
C ILE A 773 -37.96 -18.15 4.69
N ALA A 774 -38.56 -18.48 5.84
CA ALA A 774 -39.60 -17.68 6.51
C ALA A 774 -39.03 -16.49 7.29
N PHE A 775 -39.77 -15.37 7.33
CA PHE A 775 -39.44 -14.25 8.21
C PHE A 775 -39.89 -14.69 9.58
N PRO A 776 -39.08 -14.51 10.64
CA PRO A 776 -39.52 -14.90 11.96
C PRO A 776 -40.81 -14.16 12.29
N SER A 777 -41.90 -14.91 12.36
CA SER A 777 -43.24 -14.43 12.64
C SER A 777 -43.61 -14.67 14.10
N SER A 778 -42.82 -15.49 14.79
CA SER A 778 -42.97 -15.88 16.18
C SER A 778 -41.65 -15.80 16.95
N ARG A 779 -41.76 -15.75 18.28
CA ARG A 779 -40.62 -15.77 19.20
C ARG A 779 -39.66 -16.96 19.00
N PRO A 780 -40.11 -18.22 18.82
CA PRO A 780 -39.18 -19.34 18.56
C PRO A 780 -38.44 -19.24 17.23
N GLU A 781 -39.09 -18.73 16.18
CA GLU A 781 -38.45 -18.51 14.88
C GLU A 781 -37.36 -17.42 14.99
N LEU A 782 -37.62 -16.36 15.76
CA LEU A 782 -36.63 -15.30 15.98
C LEU A 782 -35.43 -15.80 16.79
N GLN A 783 -35.67 -16.64 17.80
CA GLN A 783 -34.60 -17.28 18.58
C GLN A 783 -33.80 -18.28 17.74
N THR A 784 -34.44 -18.99 16.81
CA THR A 784 -33.73 -19.85 15.85
C THR A 784 -32.82 -19.04 14.93
N LEU A 785 -33.25 -17.82 14.57
CA LEU A 785 -32.51 -16.93 13.69
C LEU A 785 -31.35 -16.21 14.38
N LEU A 786 -31.58 -15.64 15.58
CA LEU A 786 -30.64 -14.76 16.29
C LEU A 786 -29.94 -15.43 17.48
N GLY A 787 -30.32 -16.65 17.84
CA GLY A 787 -29.90 -17.32 19.06
C GLY A 787 -30.71 -16.89 20.29
N ASP A 788 -30.19 -17.23 21.48
CA ASP A 788 -30.85 -16.90 22.73
C ASP A 788 -30.85 -15.39 23.01
N PRO A 789 -31.96 -14.83 23.55
CA PRO A 789 -32.01 -13.43 23.92
C PRO A 789 -31.04 -13.11 25.06
N ILE A 790 -30.45 -11.93 25.04
CA ILE A 790 -29.59 -11.44 26.11
C ILE A 790 -30.38 -10.94 27.32
N ASP A 791 -31.65 -10.58 27.12
CA ASP A 791 -32.58 -10.15 28.15
C ASP A 791 -34.03 -10.37 27.67
N SER A 792 -34.94 -10.64 28.59
CA SER A 792 -36.35 -10.93 28.30
C SER A 792 -37.25 -10.43 29.42
N GLY A 793 -38.45 -9.98 29.09
CA GLY A 793 -39.39 -9.50 30.09
C GLY A 793 -40.84 -9.46 29.64
N LYS A 794 -41.68 -8.91 30.52
CA LYS A 794 -43.10 -8.65 30.27
C LYS A 794 -43.43 -7.25 30.73
N THR A 795 -44.04 -6.45 29.85
CA THR A 795 -44.49 -5.11 30.18
C THR A 795 -46.01 -5.13 30.37
N ARG A 796 -46.48 -4.55 31.48
CA ARG A 796 -47.90 -4.19 31.67
C ARG A 796 -48.04 -2.71 31.39
N GLU A 797 -48.63 -2.33 30.26
CA GLU A 797 -49.05 -0.95 30.08
C GLU A 797 -50.21 -0.64 31.03
N GLY A 798 -50.11 0.49 31.73
CA GLY A 798 -51.06 0.89 32.75
C GLY A 798 -52.28 1.64 32.21
N PHE A 799 -53.43 1.27 32.79
CA PHE A 799 -54.72 1.96 32.92
C PHE A 799 -55.74 2.00 31.77
N LEU A 800 -55.39 1.82 30.48
CA LEU A 800 -56.42 1.78 29.41
C LEU A 800 -56.17 0.79 28.25
N SER A 801 -55.09 -0.02 28.28
CA SER A 801 -54.87 -1.10 27.31
C SER A 801 -54.64 -2.45 28.02
N GLU A 802 -55.44 -3.48 27.71
CA GLU A 802 -55.28 -4.84 28.25
C GLU A 802 -54.21 -5.65 27.47
N ARG A 803 -53.13 -5.01 27.02
CA ARG A 803 -52.10 -5.69 26.21
C ARG A 803 -50.86 -5.91 27.06
N GLU A 804 -50.76 -7.09 27.68
CA GLU A 804 -49.47 -7.60 28.12
C GLU A 804 -48.61 -7.83 26.86
N GLU A 805 -47.42 -7.24 26.81
CA GLU A 805 -46.43 -7.48 25.75
C GLU A 805 -45.25 -8.23 26.35
N VAL A 806 -44.96 -9.41 25.80
CA VAL A 806 -43.71 -10.13 26.09
C VAL A 806 -42.65 -9.52 25.19
N TRP A 807 -41.43 -9.37 25.67
CA TRP A 807 -40.35 -8.85 24.85
C TRP A 807 -39.05 -9.61 25.07
N ASP A 808 -38.22 -9.63 24.03
CA ASP A 808 -36.85 -10.11 24.05
C ASP A 808 -35.92 -9.02 23.53
N THR A 809 -34.69 -9.03 24.03
CA THR A 809 -33.59 -8.25 23.50
C THR A 809 -32.53 -9.20 22.96
N PHE A 810 -32.13 -8.98 21.72
CA PHE A 810 -31.04 -9.68 21.05
C PHE A 810 -29.89 -8.72 20.76
N ARG A 811 -28.70 -9.28 20.62
CA ARG A 811 -27.54 -8.59 20.07
C ARG A 811 -27.21 -9.17 18.71
N TYR A 812 -27.19 -8.33 17.69
CA TYR A 812 -26.76 -8.70 16.36
C TYR A 812 -25.76 -7.67 15.84
N LEU A 813 -24.55 -8.12 15.53
CA LEU A 813 -23.42 -7.24 15.20
C LEU A 813 -23.22 -6.16 16.30
N SER A 814 -23.31 -4.88 15.92
CA SER A 814 -23.23 -3.71 16.80
C SER A 814 -24.60 -3.13 17.20
N VAL A 815 -25.69 -3.84 16.93
CA VAL A 815 -27.06 -3.36 17.09
C VAL A 815 -27.80 -4.18 18.14
N LYS A 816 -28.55 -3.47 18.99
CA LYS A 816 -29.55 -4.01 19.89
C LYS A 816 -30.85 -4.18 19.09
N ILE A 817 -31.39 -5.39 19.08
CA ILE A 817 -32.70 -5.66 18.51
C ILE A 817 -33.65 -5.95 19.67
N HIS A 818 -34.63 -5.08 19.85
CA HIS A 818 -35.71 -5.31 20.80
C HIS A 818 -36.94 -5.80 20.06
N ALA A 819 -37.41 -7.00 20.39
CA ALA A 819 -38.56 -7.62 19.76
C ALA A 819 -39.75 -7.63 20.74
N GLY A 820 -40.86 -7.02 20.33
CA GLY A 820 -42.14 -7.12 21.01
C GLY A 820 -42.95 -8.30 20.49
N TYR A 821 -43.66 -8.98 21.38
CA TYR A 821 -44.52 -10.11 21.06
C TYR A 821 -45.89 -9.98 21.70
N ARG A 822 -46.90 -10.41 20.96
CA ARG A 822 -48.25 -10.53 21.47
C ARG A 822 -48.34 -11.70 22.47
N SER A 823 -48.74 -11.43 23.71
CA SER A 823 -48.74 -12.42 24.81
C SER A 823 -49.55 -13.71 24.57
N ARG A 824 -50.53 -13.69 23.67
CA ARG A 824 -51.42 -14.86 23.46
C ARG A 824 -50.81 -15.94 22.55
N ASP A 825 -50.04 -15.55 21.55
CA ASP A 825 -49.55 -16.44 20.50
C ASP A 825 -48.08 -16.19 20.13
N GLU A 826 -47.37 -15.37 20.91
CA GLU A 826 -45.95 -15.02 20.76
C GLU A 826 -45.56 -14.54 19.35
N LYS A 827 -46.53 -14.00 18.59
CA LYS A 827 -46.25 -13.40 17.30
C LYS A 827 -45.55 -12.06 17.45
N ILE A 828 -44.56 -11.80 16.60
CA ILE A 828 -43.83 -10.54 16.59
C ILE A 828 -44.80 -9.41 16.25
N THR A 829 -44.81 -8.37 17.07
CA THR A 829 -45.56 -7.12 16.87
C THR A 829 -44.65 -6.09 16.20
N ARG A 830 -43.50 -5.82 16.81
CA ARG A 830 -42.53 -4.80 16.39
C ARG A 830 -41.11 -5.26 16.64
N LEU A 831 -40.20 -4.90 15.74
CA LEU A 831 -38.76 -4.95 15.94
C LEU A 831 -38.20 -3.53 16.01
N THR A 832 -37.40 -3.26 17.03
CA THR A 832 -36.70 -1.98 17.21
C THR A 832 -35.20 -2.23 17.16
N PHE A 833 -34.54 -1.63 16.16
CA PHE A 833 -33.11 -1.69 15.96
C PHE A 833 -32.50 -0.40 16.48
N SER A 834 -31.55 -0.48 17.42
CA SER A 834 -30.83 0.68 17.94
C SER A 834 -29.39 0.35 18.26
N ARG A 835 -28.53 1.36 18.41
CA ARG A 835 -27.11 1.12 18.71
C ARG A 835 -26.96 0.36 20.03
N PHE A 836 -26.15 -0.70 20.03
CA PHE A 836 -25.84 -1.44 21.25
C PHE A 836 -24.87 -0.62 22.11
N THR A 837 -25.38 0.11 23.12
CA THR A 837 -24.56 0.76 24.15
C THR A 837 -24.34 -0.22 25.30
N LYS A 838 -23.06 -0.53 25.60
CA LYS A 838 -22.66 -1.38 26.73
C LYS A 838 -23.17 -0.84 28.06
#